data_AF-A0AAD4WGB6-F1
#
_entry.id   AF-A0AAD4WGB6-F1
#
_cell.length_a   1.000
_cell.length_b   1.000
_cell.length_c   1.000
_cell.angle_alpha   90.00
_cell.angle_beta   90.00
_cell.angle_gamma   90.00
#
_symmetry.space_group_name_H-M   'P 1'
#
loop_
_entity.id
_entity.type
_entity.pdbx_description
1 polymer ?
#
loop_
_entity_poly.entity_id
_entity_poly.type
_entity_poly.pdbx_seq_one_letter_code
_entity_poly.pdbx_strand_id
1 'polypeptide(L)'
;MICSRLDFVIVLDGISSIRRTGSAGGSSNPTDSAGDRKRVKKQYQSKTLKVQVNFATKIPMQAIVNALRGQDSEHFQEAVRVLDIVLRQNAAKQGCLLVRQSFFHNNQSFKTLGGGVQSCSGFHSSFRATQGGLSLNMDVSTTMIVKPGSVLDFLLENQNVKNNDQIDWIKAKRMLKNLRITAHPSNMEYRITGLSEKSCKEQRFFLKTKKGQDGDGEEITVFDYFAVYKNLPVLKSADFPCINVGKPKRPSYFPVEFCDLVSLQRYTKALSSTQRALLVEQSRKNPQVQMTALRNALKTSKYDADLMLHSSGISISAEFVQVEGRVLPAPKLQVGNGQEFFPRNGRWNFNNKTLVEPVKIGHWAIVNFSARCDIRYLVNSMLKCAEMKGITMEDPLFVFEENYQNRRYPAHVRVEKMFDDIPSKPKPQLLLCILPERKNSDIYGPWKRKNLSERGIVTQCIAPTKLNDQYITNVLLKINAKLGGMNSLLTVERSPSMHSVSKWPTLILGMDVSHGSPGRSDVPSIAAVVSSRNWPSISHYRAAVRTQSPRVEMIASLFKPVSDKDDEGIIRELLKDFYASSKGRKPDQIIIFRDGVSESQFNQVLNVELDQIIQACKFLDESWSPKFMVIVAQKNHHTKFFQTKSPQNVPPGTIIDNKVCHPKNNDFYLCAHAGMIGTTRPAHYHVLYDELGFSADNVQELVHSLSYVYQRSTTAVSVVAPICYAHLAAAQISQFIKFDDMSETSSSHAGGVAVPELPRLDPKVINSMYFC
;
A
#
# COMPACT_ATOMS: atom_id res chain seq x y z
N MET A 1 -40.47 -15.20 -21.86
CA MET A 1 -40.32 -16.03 -20.65
C MET A 1 -38.84 -16.23 -20.39
N ILE A 2 -38.28 -15.60 -19.36
CA ILE A 2 -36.93 -15.97 -18.89
C ILE A 2 -37.14 -17.23 -18.04
N CYS A 3 -36.52 -18.35 -18.43
CA CYS A 3 -36.62 -19.59 -17.67
C CYS A 3 -36.14 -19.31 -16.24
N SER A 4 -37.04 -19.42 -15.25
CA SER A 4 -36.78 -19.03 -13.87
C SER A 4 -35.74 -19.92 -13.20
N ARG A 5 -35.56 -21.14 -13.72
CA ARG A 5 -34.65 -22.15 -13.17
C ARG A 5 -34.21 -23.14 -14.25
N LEU A 6 -32.90 -23.33 -14.38
CA LEU A 6 -32.27 -24.33 -15.23
C LEU A 6 -31.40 -25.24 -14.37
N ASP A 7 -31.75 -26.51 -14.32
CA ASP A 7 -30.99 -27.55 -13.62
C ASP A 7 -30.34 -28.46 -14.66
N PHE A 8 -29.01 -28.61 -14.61
CA PHE A 8 -28.30 -29.52 -15.49
C PHE A 8 -27.09 -30.14 -14.82
N VAL A 9 -26.67 -31.29 -15.33
CA VAL A 9 -25.55 -32.05 -14.80
C VAL A 9 -24.37 -31.88 -15.74
N ILE A 10 -23.29 -31.30 -15.23
CA ILE A 10 -22.01 -31.25 -15.95
C ILE A 10 -21.20 -32.47 -15.55
N VAL A 11 -20.90 -33.32 -16.51
CA VAL A 11 -19.94 -34.41 -16.36
C VAL A 11 -18.57 -33.86 -16.78
N LEU A 12 -17.72 -33.54 -15.80
CA LEU A 12 -16.33 -33.21 -16.08
C LEU A 12 -15.56 -34.50 -16.28
N ASP A 13 -15.36 -34.89 -17.54
CA ASP A 13 -14.36 -35.89 -17.87
C ASP A 13 -12.97 -35.34 -17.50
N GLY A 14 -12.17 -36.16 -16.82
CA GLY A 14 -10.78 -35.80 -16.51
C GLY A 14 -9.96 -35.67 -17.79
N ILE A 15 -10.01 -34.53 -18.45
CA ILE A 15 -9.20 -34.22 -19.64
C ILE A 15 -7.76 -34.02 -19.16
N SER A 16 -6.90 -35.03 -19.37
CA SER A 16 -5.47 -34.78 -19.51
C SER A 16 -5.27 -33.91 -20.75
N SER A 17 -4.65 -32.75 -20.60
CA SER A 17 -4.34 -31.82 -21.69
C SER A 17 -3.33 -32.43 -22.67
N ILE A 18 -3.82 -33.12 -23.71
CA ILE A 18 -3.00 -33.42 -24.88
C ILE A 18 -3.13 -32.25 -25.85
N ARG A 19 -2.14 -31.36 -25.85
CA ARG A 19 -1.90 -30.46 -26.99
C ARG A 19 -1.39 -31.32 -28.14
N ARG A 20 -2.18 -31.44 -29.22
CA ARG A 20 -1.71 -32.04 -30.48
C ARG A 20 -0.78 -31.05 -31.19
N THR A 21 0.50 -31.40 -31.30
CA THR A 21 1.38 -30.90 -32.36
C THR A 21 1.14 -31.76 -33.60
N GLY A 22 0.86 -31.12 -34.74
CA GLY A 22 0.66 -31.80 -36.02
C GLY A 22 1.98 -32.12 -36.72
N SER A 23 2.07 -33.31 -37.31
CA SER A 23 2.92 -33.60 -38.47
C SER A 23 2.26 -34.69 -39.30
N ALA A 24 2.26 -34.48 -40.62
CA ALA A 24 1.62 -35.30 -41.63
C ALA A 24 2.49 -36.48 -42.10
N GLY A 25 1.86 -37.51 -42.70
CA GLY A 25 2.50 -38.39 -43.69
C GLY A 25 2.12 -39.89 -43.63
N GLY A 26 1.55 -40.42 -44.72
CA GLY A 26 1.87 -41.77 -45.24
C GLY A 26 0.83 -42.90 -45.09
N SER A 27 0.38 -43.42 -46.24
CA SER A 27 -0.59 -44.51 -46.47
C SER A 27 -0.01 -45.93 -46.43
N SER A 28 -0.81 -46.96 -46.08
CA SER A 28 -1.10 -48.16 -46.93
C SER A 28 -1.75 -49.34 -46.16
N ASN A 29 -2.91 -49.79 -46.67
CA ASN A 29 -3.64 -51.09 -46.66
C ASN A 29 -3.61 -52.13 -45.50
N PRO A 30 -4.69 -52.95 -45.37
CA PRO A 30 -4.93 -53.83 -44.21
C PRO A 30 -4.69 -55.32 -44.51
N THR A 31 -4.09 -56.04 -43.57
CA THR A 31 -4.16 -57.51 -43.49
C THR A 31 -4.27 -57.95 -42.03
N ASP A 32 -5.23 -58.84 -41.78
CA ASP A 32 -5.58 -59.43 -40.50
C ASP A 32 -4.45 -60.20 -39.82
N SER A 33 -4.31 -59.98 -38.51
CA SER A 33 -3.81 -61.01 -37.59
C SER A 33 -4.43 -60.79 -36.21
N ALA A 34 -5.25 -61.76 -35.80
CA ALA A 34 -5.92 -61.82 -34.51
C ALA A 34 -4.89 -61.99 -33.37
N GLY A 35 -4.95 -61.11 -32.37
CA GLY A 35 -4.17 -61.24 -31.14
C GLY A 35 -3.90 -59.89 -30.46
N ASP A 36 -4.88 -59.44 -29.64
CA ASP A 36 -4.75 -58.52 -28.48
C ASP A 36 -5.95 -57.58 -28.32
N ARG A 37 -7.10 -58.16 -27.91
CA ARG A 37 -8.21 -57.39 -27.35
C ARG A 37 -8.09 -57.32 -25.82
N LYS A 38 -7.21 -56.46 -25.29
CA LYS A 38 -7.35 -55.89 -23.94
C LYS A 38 -6.87 -54.43 -23.89
N ARG A 39 -7.55 -53.55 -24.64
CA ARG A 39 -7.62 -52.12 -24.28
C ARG A 39 -8.46 -51.98 -23.01
N VAL A 40 -7.82 -52.11 -21.86
CA VAL A 40 -8.43 -51.80 -20.56
C VAL A 40 -8.66 -50.29 -20.50
N LYS A 41 -9.94 -49.88 -20.62
CA LYS A 41 -10.40 -48.51 -20.35
C LYS A 41 -9.88 -48.08 -18.97
N LYS A 42 -8.97 -47.11 -18.93
CA LYS A 42 -8.73 -46.33 -17.69
C LYS A 42 -10.07 -45.73 -17.29
N GLN A 43 -10.57 -46.09 -16.11
CA GLN A 43 -11.76 -45.48 -15.52
C GLN A 43 -11.44 -44.00 -15.27
N TYR A 44 -11.91 -43.13 -16.16
CA TYR A 44 -11.93 -41.69 -15.93
C TYR A 44 -12.86 -41.47 -14.75
N GLN A 45 -12.35 -40.96 -13.62
CA GLN A 45 -13.23 -40.46 -12.56
C GLN A 45 -13.87 -39.17 -13.08
N SER A 46 -14.98 -39.31 -13.79
CA SER A 46 -15.81 -38.20 -14.18
C SER A 46 -16.35 -37.54 -12.91
N LYS A 47 -16.04 -36.25 -12.70
CA LYS A 47 -16.66 -35.50 -11.61
C LYS A 47 -17.99 -34.97 -12.11
N THR A 48 -19.07 -35.52 -11.57
CA THR A 48 -20.42 -35.04 -11.83
C THR A 48 -20.70 -33.83 -10.94
N LEU A 49 -20.89 -32.67 -11.54
CA LEU A 49 -21.32 -31.44 -10.87
C LEU A 49 -22.80 -31.19 -11.19
N LYS A 50 -23.63 -31.10 -10.16
CA LYS A 50 -24.99 -30.58 -10.32
C LYS A 50 -24.91 -29.06 -10.34
N VAL A 51 -25.34 -28.46 -11.44
CA VAL A 51 -25.35 -27.00 -11.61
C VAL A 51 -26.79 -26.54 -11.70
N GLN A 52 -27.13 -25.60 -10.83
CA GLN A 52 -28.41 -24.92 -10.81
C GLN A 52 -28.18 -23.45 -11.16
N VAL A 53 -28.90 -22.97 -12.16
CA VAL A 53 -28.90 -21.57 -12.58
C VAL A 53 -30.30 -21.03 -12.29
N ASN A 54 -30.39 -20.12 -11.33
CA ASN A 54 -31.63 -19.43 -10.97
C ASN A 54 -31.57 -18.00 -11.47
N PHE A 55 -32.65 -17.54 -12.10
CA PHE A 55 -32.78 -16.13 -12.44
C PHE A 55 -32.90 -15.31 -11.15
N ALA A 56 -31.97 -14.38 -10.94
CA ALA A 56 -31.97 -13.52 -9.75
C ALA A 56 -32.70 -12.19 -10.01
N THR A 57 -32.26 -11.43 -11.01
CA THR A 57 -32.83 -10.12 -11.33
C THR A 57 -32.44 -9.66 -12.74
N LYS A 58 -33.16 -8.65 -13.26
CA LYS A 58 -32.83 -7.95 -14.50
C LYS A 58 -32.17 -6.63 -14.16
N ILE A 59 -30.91 -6.45 -14.57
CA ILE A 59 -30.16 -5.20 -14.35
C ILE A 59 -30.42 -4.25 -15.54
N PRO A 60 -31.04 -3.07 -15.32
CA PRO A 60 -31.37 -2.16 -16.41
C PRO A 60 -30.12 -1.37 -16.87
N MET A 61 -29.61 -1.66 -18.07
CA MET A 61 -28.50 -0.89 -18.66
C MET A 61 -28.83 0.59 -18.88
N GLN A 62 -30.13 0.93 -18.98
CA GLN A 62 -30.62 2.32 -19.01
C GLN A 62 -30.15 3.13 -17.78
N ALA A 63 -29.86 2.48 -16.65
CA ALA A 63 -29.32 3.13 -15.47
C ALA A 63 -27.97 3.83 -15.74
N ILE A 64 -27.17 3.32 -16.70
CA ILE A 64 -25.95 4.00 -17.14
C ILE A 64 -26.29 5.30 -17.84
N VAL A 65 -27.21 5.28 -18.79
CA VAL A 65 -27.63 6.48 -19.54
C VAL A 65 -28.24 7.52 -18.59
N ASN A 66 -29.02 7.09 -17.61
CA ASN A 66 -29.61 7.96 -16.59
C ASN A 66 -28.54 8.60 -15.71
N ALA A 67 -27.56 7.82 -15.24
CA ALA A 67 -26.43 8.34 -14.47
C ALA A 67 -25.59 9.36 -15.25
N LEU A 68 -25.40 9.14 -16.56
CA LEU A 68 -24.74 10.11 -17.44
C LEU A 68 -25.53 11.42 -17.60
N ARG A 69 -26.85 11.40 -17.38
CA ARG A 69 -27.72 12.58 -17.33
C ARG A 69 -27.82 13.18 -15.92
N GLY A 70 -27.04 12.68 -14.95
CA GLY A 70 -27.06 13.14 -13.57
C GLY A 70 -28.23 12.58 -12.73
N GLN A 71 -28.95 11.57 -13.22
CA GLN A 71 -30.01 10.90 -12.48
C GLN A 71 -29.42 9.70 -11.72
N ASP A 72 -29.34 9.81 -10.39
CA ASP A 72 -28.85 8.73 -9.55
C ASP A 72 -29.84 7.57 -9.50
N SER A 73 -29.33 6.35 -9.66
CA SER A 73 -30.08 5.12 -9.47
C SER A 73 -29.18 4.09 -8.81
N GLU A 74 -29.68 3.36 -7.81
CA GLU A 74 -28.96 2.25 -7.17
C GLU A 74 -28.49 1.21 -8.21
N HIS A 75 -29.23 1.06 -9.30
CA HIS A 75 -28.91 0.13 -10.39
C HIS A 75 -27.70 0.54 -11.24
N PHE A 76 -27.21 1.78 -11.15
CA PHE A 76 -26.04 2.21 -11.92
C PHE A 76 -24.79 1.41 -11.56
N GLN A 77 -24.52 1.25 -10.26
CA GLN A 77 -23.36 0.50 -9.76
C GLN A 77 -23.44 -0.98 -10.15
N GLU A 78 -24.64 -1.55 -10.16
CA GLU A 78 -24.87 -2.91 -10.63
C GLU A 78 -24.61 -3.05 -12.13
N ALA A 79 -25.09 -2.11 -12.94
CA ALA A 79 -24.90 -2.10 -14.39
C ALA A 79 -23.41 -1.97 -14.77
N VAL A 80 -22.66 -1.07 -14.14
CA VAL A 80 -21.21 -0.96 -14.34
C VAL A 80 -20.48 -2.23 -13.90
N ARG A 81 -20.90 -2.84 -12.78
CA ARG A 81 -20.33 -4.10 -12.30
C ARG A 81 -20.52 -5.24 -13.31
N VAL A 82 -21.64 -5.29 -14.02
CA VAL A 82 -21.87 -6.27 -15.10
C VAL A 82 -20.81 -6.11 -16.19
N LEU A 83 -20.55 -4.87 -16.64
CA LEU A 83 -19.56 -4.60 -17.68
C LEU A 83 -18.14 -4.97 -17.25
N ASP A 84 -17.78 -4.64 -16.01
CA ASP A 84 -16.51 -5.01 -15.39
C ASP A 84 -16.35 -6.53 -15.26
N ILE A 85 -17.44 -7.28 -15.04
CA ILE A 85 -17.42 -8.75 -15.05
C ILE A 85 -17.14 -9.27 -16.47
N VAL A 86 -17.71 -8.65 -17.50
CA VAL A 86 -17.45 -9.02 -18.90
C VAL A 86 -15.97 -8.84 -19.26
N LEU A 87 -15.35 -7.71 -18.89
CA LEU A 87 -13.90 -7.49 -19.09
C LEU A 87 -13.08 -8.59 -18.41
N ARG A 88 -13.42 -8.91 -17.17
CA ARG A 88 -12.75 -9.95 -16.39
C ARG A 88 -12.92 -11.34 -17.00
N GLN A 89 -14.10 -11.66 -17.54
CA GLN A 89 -14.37 -12.92 -18.22
C GLN A 89 -13.58 -13.04 -19.53
N ASN A 90 -13.47 -11.97 -20.31
CA ASN A 90 -12.63 -11.94 -21.50
C ASN A 90 -11.17 -12.24 -21.15
N ALA A 91 -10.61 -11.57 -20.13
CA ALA A 91 -9.24 -11.83 -19.68
C ALA A 91 -9.04 -13.27 -19.16
N ALA A 92 -10.05 -13.84 -18.48
CA ALA A 92 -10.02 -15.22 -18.00
C ALA A 92 -9.91 -16.23 -19.15
N LYS A 93 -10.68 -16.03 -20.24
CA LYS A 93 -10.63 -16.87 -21.45
C LYS A 93 -9.26 -16.83 -22.13
N GLN A 94 -8.53 -15.73 -21.99
CA GLN A 94 -7.19 -15.55 -22.52
C GLN A 94 -6.08 -16.13 -21.61
N GLY A 95 -6.45 -16.80 -20.51
CA GLY A 95 -5.49 -17.44 -19.60
C GLY A 95 -4.70 -16.45 -18.72
N CYS A 96 -5.25 -15.25 -18.49
CA CYS A 96 -4.62 -14.26 -17.63
C CYS A 96 -4.69 -14.65 -16.15
N LEU A 97 -3.68 -14.25 -15.38
CA LEU A 97 -3.82 -14.12 -13.94
C LEU A 97 -4.69 -12.90 -13.63
N LEU A 98 -5.77 -13.13 -12.88
CA LEU A 98 -6.74 -12.10 -12.50
C LEU A 98 -6.47 -11.67 -11.06
N VAL A 99 -6.19 -10.39 -10.84
CA VAL A 99 -6.06 -9.79 -9.51
C VAL A 99 -6.99 -8.59 -9.44
N ARG A 100 -8.16 -8.77 -8.82
CA ARG A 100 -9.25 -7.77 -8.86
C ARG A 100 -9.60 -7.44 -10.31
N GLN A 101 -9.50 -6.16 -10.72
CA GLN A 101 -9.70 -5.68 -12.08
C GLN A 101 -8.38 -5.48 -12.86
N SER A 102 -7.30 -6.13 -12.41
CA SER A 102 -6.02 -6.16 -13.12
C SER A 102 -5.74 -7.54 -13.73
N PHE A 103 -5.31 -7.55 -14.99
CA PHE A 103 -5.13 -8.75 -15.80
C PHE A 103 -3.68 -8.88 -16.27
N PHE A 104 -3.07 -10.05 -16.00
CA PHE A 104 -1.65 -10.30 -16.19
C PHE A 104 -1.43 -11.48 -17.14
N HIS A 105 -0.78 -11.22 -18.27
CA HIS A 105 -0.61 -12.20 -19.36
C HIS A 105 0.69 -13.00 -19.19
N ASN A 106 0.67 -14.27 -19.59
CA ASN A 106 1.85 -15.14 -19.53
C ASN A 106 2.90 -14.83 -20.63
N ASN A 107 2.55 -14.00 -21.61
CA ASN A 107 3.34 -13.76 -22.80
C ASN A 107 4.19 -12.48 -22.72
N GLN A 108 4.20 -11.81 -21.55
CA GLN A 108 4.98 -10.60 -21.33
C GLN A 108 6.37 -10.94 -20.78
N SER A 109 7.35 -10.09 -21.06
CA SER A 109 8.71 -10.23 -20.53
C SER A 109 8.71 -10.15 -19.00
N PHE A 110 8.81 -11.29 -18.31
CA PHE A 110 9.02 -11.33 -16.88
C PHE A 110 10.39 -10.76 -16.52
N LYS A 111 10.48 -9.98 -15.44
CA LYS A 111 11.77 -9.49 -14.93
C LYS A 111 12.05 -10.08 -13.55
N THR A 112 13.22 -10.65 -13.37
CA THR A 112 13.62 -11.27 -12.10
C THR A 112 13.88 -10.21 -11.03
N LEU A 113 13.40 -10.46 -9.82
CA LEU A 113 13.62 -9.63 -8.63
C LEU A 113 14.59 -10.28 -7.61
N GLY A 114 14.98 -11.54 -7.86
CA GLY A 114 15.76 -12.38 -6.97
C GLY A 114 14.89 -13.12 -5.95
N GLY A 115 15.44 -14.15 -5.31
CA GLY A 115 14.72 -14.95 -4.32
C GLY A 115 13.63 -15.85 -4.91
N GLY A 116 13.72 -16.21 -6.20
CA GLY A 116 12.71 -17.00 -6.91
C GLY A 116 11.45 -16.19 -7.27
N VAL A 117 11.52 -14.87 -7.25
CA VAL A 117 10.38 -13.97 -7.51
C VAL A 117 10.61 -13.16 -8.78
N GLN A 118 9.55 -13.03 -9.59
CA GLN A 118 9.55 -12.24 -10.83
C GLN A 118 8.44 -11.18 -10.80
N SER A 119 8.67 -10.07 -11.48
CA SER A 119 7.63 -9.09 -11.78
C SER A 119 6.90 -9.48 -13.07
N CYS A 120 5.57 -9.36 -13.03
CA CYS A 120 4.68 -9.62 -14.15
C CYS A 120 3.89 -8.35 -14.44
N SER A 121 4.06 -7.83 -15.65
CA SER A 121 3.32 -6.67 -16.13
C SER A 121 1.94 -7.09 -16.63
N GLY A 122 0.99 -6.17 -16.50
CA GLY A 122 -0.39 -6.33 -16.89
C GLY A 122 -1.06 -4.98 -16.97
N PHE A 123 -2.39 -4.97 -16.97
CA PHE A 123 -3.16 -3.73 -16.99
C PHE A 123 -4.39 -3.85 -16.10
N HIS A 124 -4.77 -2.73 -15.51
CA HIS A 124 -6.07 -2.50 -14.89
C HIS A 124 -7.05 -2.08 -15.97
N SER A 125 -8.31 -2.52 -15.87
CA SER A 125 -9.40 -2.13 -16.76
C SER A 125 -10.70 -2.04 -15.97
N SER A 126 -11.37 -0.89 -15.99
CA SER A 126 -12.68 -0.72 -15.35
C SER A 126 -13.50 0.38 -16.01
N PHE A 127 -14.82 0.21 -16.09
CA PHE A 127 -15.73 1.25 -16.56
C PHE A 127 -16.04 2.30 -15.47
N ARG A 128 -16.19 3.56 -15.87
CA ARG A 128 -16.58 4.68 -15.01
C ARG A 128 -17.54 5.61 -15.75
N ALA A 129 -18.57 6.09 -15.06
CA ALA A 129 -19.36 7.22 -15.58
C ALA A 129 -18.61 8.52 -15.32
N THR A 130 -18.57 9.35 -16.35
CA THR A 130 -17.88 10.63 -16.34
C THR A 130 -18.74 11.67 -17.03
N GLN A 131 -18.47 12.96 -16.83
CA GLN A 131 -19.17 14.05 -17.53
C GLN A 131 -19.11 13.91 -19.07
N GLY A 132 -18.07 13.25 -19.60
CA GLY A 132 -17.87 12.96 -21.02
C GLY A 132 -18.50 11.65 -21.50
N GLY A 133 -19.29 10.96 -20.66
CA GLY A 133 -19.91 9.68 -20.99
C GLY A 133 -19.34 8.49 -20.20
N LEU A 134 -19.65 7.28 -20.66
CA LEU A 134 -19.10 6.05 -20.10
C LEU A 134 -17.66 5.86 -20.59
N SER A 135 -16.71 5.87 -19.66
CA SER A 135 -15.27 5.79 -19.95
C SER A 135 -14.68 4.45 -19.50
N LEU A 136 -13.89 3.81 -20.37
CA LEU A 136 -13.02 2.69 -19.99
C LEU A 136 -11.70 3.23 -19.42
N ASN A 137 -11.50 3.11 -18.11
CA ASN A 137 -10.25 3.50 -17.47
C ASN A 137 -9.25 2.34 -17.48
N MET A 138 -8.16 2.50 -18.24
CA MET A 138 -7.05 1.54 -18.30
C MET A 138 -5.75 2.13 -17.75
N ASP A 139 -5.04 1.34 -16.93
CA ASP A 139 -3.72 1.71 -16.41
C ASP A 139 -2.76 0.51 -16.46
N VAL A 140 -1.45 0.75 -16.55
CA VAL A 140 -0.46 -0.32 -16.44
C VAL A 140 -0.37 -0.76 -14.99
N SER A 141 -0.39 -2.07 -14.76
CA SER A 141 -0.19 -2.65 -13.43
C SER A 141 0.98 -3.62 -13.44
N THR A 142 1.68 -3.72 -12.32
CA THR A 142 2.72 -4.72 -12.10
C THR A 142 2.34 -5.54 -10.88
N THR A 143 2.36 -6.87 -11.00
CA THR A 143 2.22 -7.79 -9.88
C THR A 143 3.46 -8.65 -9.75
N MET A 144 3.49 -9.44 -8.70
CA MET A 144 4.58 -10.32 -8.37
C MET A 144 4.13 -11.75 -8.56
N ILE A 145 4.96 -12.55 -9.21
CA ILE A 145 4.73 -13.97 -9.40
C ILE A 145 5.92 -14.78 -8.90
N VAL A 146 5.64 -16.00 -8.48
CA VAL A 146 6.66 -17.02 -8.24
C VAL A 146 7.26 -17.41 -9.58
N LYS A 147 8.59 -17.54 -9.64
CA LYS A 147 9.30 -18.01 -10.83
C LYS A 147 8.87 -19.46 -11.13
N PRO A 148 8.32 -19.74 -12.33
CA PRO A 148 7.96 -21.10 -12.70
C PRO A 148 9.20 -21.98 -12.93
N GLY A 149 9.01 -23.30 -12.87
CA GLY A 149 10.07 -24.31 -13.05
C GLY A 149 10.38 -25.09 -11.77
N SER A 150 11.53 -25.77 -11.74
CA SER A 150 11.94 -26.69 -10.67
C SER A 150 11.70 -26.12 -9.27
N VAL A 151 10.94 -26.86 -8.44
CA VAL A 151 10.72 -26.48 -7.03
C VAL A 151 12.05 -26.40 -6.28
N LEU A 152 12.99 -27.29 -6.59
CA LEU A 152 14.31 -27.32 -5.94
C LEU A 152 15.10 -26.05 -6.25
N ASP A 153 15.17 -25.65 -7.52
CA ASP A 153 15.89 -24.44 -7.94
C ASP A 153 15.27 -23.18 -7.34
N PHE A 154 13.93 -23.16 -7.28
CA PHE A 154 13.21 -22.08 -6.59
C PHE A 154 13.59 -22.00 -5.11
N LEU A 155 13.68 -23.14 -4.39
CA LEU A 155 14.06 -23.14 -2.98
C LEU A 155 15.50 -22.66 -2.76
N LEU A 156 16.44 -23.09 -3.60
CA LEU A 156 17.83 -22.62 -3.57
C LEU A 156 17.90 -21.10 -3.74
N GLU A 157 17.22 -20.57 -4.77
CA GLU A 157 17.18 -19.12 -5.03
C GLU A 157 16.47 -18.37 -3.89
N ASN A 158 15.35 -18.90 -3.39
CA ASN A 158 14.54 -18.26 -2.35
C ASN A 158 15.24 -18.15 -1.00
N GLN A 159 16.01 -19.17 -0.64
CA GLN A 159 16.77 -19.21 0.61
C GLN A 159 18.20 -18.70 0.47
N ASN A 160 18.62 -18.35 -0.75
CA ASN A 160 19.97 -17.89 -1.07
C ASN A 160 21.05 -18.90 -0.64
N VAL A 161 20.81 -20.18 -0.94
CA VAL A 161 21.74 -21.29 -0.68
C VAL A 161 22.22 -21.90 -2.00
N LYS A 162 23.43 -22.47 -2.01
CA LYS A 162 24.03 -23.02 -3.23
C LYS A 162 23.80 -24.52 -3.38
N ASN A 163 23.70 -25.23 -2.26
CA ASN A 163 23.60 -26.69 -2.22
C ASN A 163 22.26 -27.11 -1.63
N ASN A 164 21.73 -28.24 -2.09
CA ASN A 164 20.42 -28.75 -1.66
C ASN A 164 20.37 -29.10 -0.17
N ASP A 165 21.50 -29.53 0.41
CA ASP A 165 21.57 -29.95 1.83
C ASP A 165 21.45 -28.78 2.81
N GLN A 166 21.62 -27.54 2.32
CA GLN A 166 21.50 -26.32 3.11
C GLN A 166 20.07 -25.78 3.16
N ILE A 167 19.11 -26.46 2.52
CA ILE A 167 17.71 -26.02 2.49
C ILE A 167 17.10 -26.16 3.89
N ASP A 168 16.63 -25.04 4.43
CA ASP A 168 15.81 -25.01 5.64
C ASP A 168 14.37 -25.43 5.29
N TRP A 169 14.04 -26.67 5.61
CA TRP A 169 12.74 -27.27 5.29
C TRP A 169 11.57 -26.66 6.07
N ILE A 170 11.82 -26.03 7.22
CA ILE A 170 10.79 -25.31 7.99
C ILE A 170 10.38 -24.05 7.21
N LYS A 171 11.36 -23.29 6.70
CA LYS A 171 11.12 -22.15 5.81
C LYS A 171 10.50 -22.59 4.49
N ALA A 172 10.97 -23.68 3.90
CA ALA A 172 10.42 -24.23 2.65
C ALA A 172 8.94 -24.60 2.79
N LYS A 173 8.55 -25.29 3.88
CA LYS A 173 7.16 -25.66 4.17
C LYS A 173 6.24 -24.42 4.21
N ARG A 174 6.69 -23.33 4.85
CA ARG A 174 5.97 -22.05 4.89
C ARG A 174 5.95 -21.34 3.53
N MET A 175 6.94 -21.57 2.66
CA MET A 175 7.01 -20.97 1.33
C MET A 175 6.13 -21.65 0.30
N LEU A 176 6.16 -22.98 0.27
CA LEU A 176 5.47 -23.78 -0.74
C LEU A 176 3.97 -23.97 -0.46
N LYS A 177 3.53 -23.75 0.78
CA LYS A 177 2.12 -23.92 1.17
C LYS A 177 1.19 -23.14 0.24
N ASN A 178 0.19 -23.83 -0.31
CA ASN A 178 -0.81 -23.31 -1.27
C ASN A 178 -0.29 -22.98 -2.68
N LEU A 179 1.00 -23.12 -2.97
CA LEU A 179 1.47 -23.05 -4.35
C LEU A 179 1.00 -24.28 -5.14
N ARG A 180 0.94 -24.14 -6.45
CA ARG A 180 0.60 -25.18 -7.41
C ARG A 180 1.85 -25.67 -8.11
N ILE A 181 1.91 -26.97 -8.32
CA ILE A 181 2.97 -27.64 -9.04
C ILE A 181 2.40 -28.54 -10.12
N THR A 182 3.19 -28.81 -11.14
CA THR A 182 3.02 -29.91 -12.07
C THR A 182 3.94 -31.04 -11.64
N ALA A 183 3.41 -32.27 -11.52
CA ALA A 183 4.19 -33.44 -11.09
C ALA A 183 4.52 -34.37 -12.28
N HIS A 184 5.82 -34.62 -12.48
CA HIS A 184 6.33 -35.53 -13.50
C HIS A 184 6.26 -36.99 -13.06
N PRO A 185 5.98 -37.94 -13.99
CA PRO A 185 5.74 -37.78 -15.43
C PRO A 185 4.26 -37.51 -15.78
N SER A 186 3.39 -37.44 -14.77
CA SER A 186 1.94 -37.35 -14.99
C SER A 186 1.49 -36.04 -15.66
N ASN A 187 2.33 -35.00 -15.60
CA ASN A 187 2.01 -33.63 -16.03
C ASN A 187 0.70 -33.08 -15.45
N MET A 188 0.29 -33.61 -14.30
CA MET A 188 -0.91 -33.16 -13.60
C MET A 188 -0.58 -32.02 -12.64
N GLU A 189 -1.46 -31.01 -12.63
CA GLU A 189 -1.38 -29.90 -11.68
C GLU A 189 -1.98 -30.27 -10.32
N TYR A 190 -1.27 -29.92 -9.27
CA TYR A 190 -1.67 -30.14 -7.89
C TYR A 190 -1.41 -28.90 -7.03
N ARG A 191 -2.22 -28.69 -5.99
CA ARG A 191 -1.96 -27.67 -4.96
C ARG A 191 -1.24 -28.31 -3.77
N ILE A 192 -0.11 -27.73 -3.38
CA ILE A 192 0.68 -28.16 -2.23
C ILE A 192 -0.10 -27.90 -0.95
N THR A 193 -0.34 -28.96 -0.19
CA THR A 193 -0.96 -28.90 1.14
C THR A 193 0.09 -28.87 2.25
N GLY A 194 1.26 -29.47 2.02
CA GLY A 194 2.39 -29.43 2.95
C GLY A 194 3.60 -30.20 2.44
N LEU A 195 4.51 -30.50 3.36
CA LEU A 195 5.65 -31.40 3.18
C LEU A 195 5.50 -32.59 4.14
N SER A 196 6.04 -33.76 3.79
CA SER A 196 6.13 -34.89 4.71
C SER A 196 7.04 -34.57 5.90
N GLU A 197 6.87 -35.33 6.99
CA GLU A 197 7.76 -35.25 8.16
C GLU A 197 9.03 -36.09 7.95
N LYS A 198 8.92 -37.18 7.20
CA LYS A 198 10.02 -38.11 6.86
C LYS A 198 10.57 -37.86 5.46
N SER A 199 11.79 -38.33 5.20
CA SER A 199 12.46 -38.27 3.89
C SER A 199 11.79 -39.18 2.85
N CYS A 200 12.13 -39.08 1.56
CA CYS A 200 11.59 -39.98 0.54
C CYS A 200 11.93 -41.46 0.79
N LYS A 201 13.11 -41.74 1.39
CA LYS A 201 13.54 -43.11 1.78
C LYS A 201 12.70 -43.70 2.92
N GLU A 202 12.16 -42.86 3.80
CA GLU A 202 11.44 -43.31 4.99
C GLU A 202 9.92 -43.11 4.91
N GLN A 203 9.47 -42.18 4.08
CA GLN A 203 8.06 -41.87 3.91
C GLN A 203 7.37 -43.01 3.18
N ARG A 204 6.46 -43.68 3.89
CA ARG A 204 5.67 -44.80 3.37
C ARG A 204 4.27 -44.37 2.96
N PHE A 205 3.69 -45.12 2.03
CA PHE A 205 2.27 -45.05 1.72
C PHE A 205 1.76 -46.42 1.25
N PHE A 206 0.45 -46.64 1.36
CA PHE A 206 -0.18 -47.90 0.97
C PHE A 206 -0.41 -47.95 -0.55
N LEU A 207 0.26 -48.89 -1.24
CA LEU A 207 0.11 -49.13 -2.67
C LEU A 207 -0.90 -50.27 -2.89
N LYS A 208 -2.06 -49.94 -3.49
CA LYS A 208 -3.04 -50.97 -3.90
C LYS A 208 -2.53 -51.78 -5.10
N THR A 209 -2.51 -53.10 -4.98
CA THR A 209 -2.06 -53.99 -6.04
C THR A 209 -3.16 -54.18 -7.09
N LYS A 210 -2.82 -54.27 -8.39
CA LYS A 210 -3.78 -54.33 -9.51
C LYS A 210 -4.71 -55.57 -9.53
N LYS A 211 -4.64 -56.48 -8.54
CA LYS A 211 -5.35 -57.76 -8.52
C LYS A 211 -6.13 -58.06 -7.22
N GLY A 212 -6.27 -57.11 -6.28
CA GLY A 212 -6.92 -57.37 -4.98
C GLY A 212 -8.31 -56.77 -4.84
N GLN A 213 -9.25 -57.54 -4.27
CA GLN A 213 -10.43 -57.02 -3.57
C GLN A 213 -9.98 -56.04 -2.46
N ASP A 214 -10.89 -55.21 -1.95
CA ASP A 214 -10.58 -54.15 -0.97
C ASP A 214 -9.79 -54.66 0.24
N GLY A 215 -8.49 -54.34 0.27
CA GLY A 215 -7.61 -54.67 1.41
C GLY A 215 -6.21 -55.11 1.02
N ASP A 216 -6.01 -55.68 -0.17
CA ASP A 216 -4.69 -56.16 -0.61
C ASP A 216 -3.84 -55.04 -1.20
N GLY A 217 -2.76 -54.71 -0.49
CA GLY A 217 -1.76 -53.74 -0.89
C GLY A 217 -0.55 -53.79 0.04
N GLU A 218 0.54 -53.22 -0.44
CA GLU A 218 1.83 -53.25 0.26
C GLU A 218 2.21 -51.83 0.69
N GLU A 219 2.81 -51.70 1.88
CA GLU A 219 3.45 -50.45 2.26
C GLU A 219 4.80 -50.33 1.54
N ILE A 220 4.91 -49.32 0.70
CA ILE A 220 6.13 -49.00 -0.04
C ILE A 220 6.61 -47.60 0.32
N THR A 221 7.92 -47.36 0.27
CA THR A 221 8.48 -46.02 0.44
C THR A 221 8.23 -45.20 -0.83
N VAL A 222 8.21 -43.87 -0.69
CA VAL A 222 8.12 -42.97 -1.85
C VAL A 222 9.33 -43.18 -2.76
N PHE A 223 10.52 -43.34 -2.20
CA PHE A 223 11.74 -43.63 -2.97
C PHE A 223 11.60 -44.91 -3.80
N ASP A 224 11.25 -46.05 -3.21
CA ASP A 224 11.17 -47.34 -3.91
C ASP A 224 10.04 -47.33 -4.95
N TYR A 225 8.94 -46.63 -4.66
CA TYR A 225 7.85 -46.49 -5.63
C TYR A 225 8.31 -45.78 -6.91
N PHE A 226 9.06 -44.67 -6.79
CA PHE A 226 9.54 -43.96 -7.97
C PHE A 226 10.73 -44.68 -8.61
N ALA A 227 11.75 -45.04 -7.83
CA ALA A 227 12.99 -45.63 -8.33
C ALA A 227 12.78 -47.03 -8.93
N VAL A 228 12.07 -47.92 -8.21
CA VAL A 228 11.93 -49.34 -8.59
C VAL A 228 10.61 -49.58 -9.32
N TYR A 229 9.46 -49.17 -8.73
CA TYR A 229 8.16 -49.49 -9.32
C TYR A 229 7.83 -48.67 -10.58
N LYS A 230 8.31 -47.41 -10.65
CA LYS A 230 8.13 -46.52 -11.81
C LYS A 230 9.33 -46.42 -12.72
N ASN A 231 10.48 -47.00 -12.38
CA ASN A 231 11.75 -46.86 -13.10
C ASN A 231 12.15 -45.38 -13.32
N LEU A 232 11.95 -44.54 -12.30
CA LEU A 232 12.30 -43.13 -12.28
C LEU A 232 13.31 -42.87 -11.14
N PRO A 233 14.61 -42.81 -11.43
CA PRO A 233 15.63 -42.66 -10.40
C PRO A 233 15.48 -41.32 -9.66
N VAL A 234 15.38 -41.40 -8.34
CA VAL A 234 15.31 -40.25 -7.42
C VAL A 234 16.74 -39.90 -7.00
N LEU A 235 17.38 -38.98 -7.73
CA LEU A 235 18.82 -38.71 -7.59
C LEU A 235 19.13 -37.57 -6.63
N LYS A 236 18.32 -36.49 -6.69
CA LYS A 236 18.60 -35.24 -5.97
C LYS A 236 17.84 -35.12 -4.66
N SER A 237 16.72 -35.84 -4.50
CA SER A 237 15.78 -35.60 -3.40
C SER A 237 15.49 -36.81 -2.50
N ALA A 238 16.29 -37.87 -2.59
CA ALA A 238 16.07 -39.11 -1.84
C ALA A 238 16.04 -38.90 -0.31
N ASP A 239 16.94 -38.06 0.21
CA ASP A 239 17.05 -37.75 1.64
C ASP A 239 16.17 -36.55 2.07
N PHE A 240 15.36 -36.00 1.15
CA PHE A 240 14.54 -34.82 1.42
C PHE A 240 13.08 -35.19 1.71
N PRO A 241 12.34 -34.30 2.39
CA PRO A 241 10.89 -34.41 2.51
C PRO A 241 10.19 -34.43 1.14
N CYS A 242 9.10 -35.17 1.05
CA CYS A 242 8.22 -35.21 -0.11
C CYS A 242 7.26 -34.01 -0.12
N ILE A 243 6.89 -33.56 -1.31
CA ILE A 243 5.76 -32.63 -1.49
C ILE A 243 4.46 -33.41 -1.26
N ASN A 244 3.62 -32.91 -0.35
CA ASN A 244 2.28 -33.44 -0.12
C ASN A 244 1.24 -32.58 -0.84
N VAL A 245 0.43 -33.22 -1.67
CA VAL A 245 -0.65 -32.57 -2.44
C VAL A 245 -2.05 -33.18 -2.18
N GLY A 246 -2.13 -34.21 -1.34
CA GLY A 246 -3.38 -34.92 -1.06
C GLY A 246 -4.22 -34.28 0.05
N LYS A 247 -5.42 -34.84 0.27
CA LYS A 247 -6.25 -34.47 1.43
C LYS A 247 -5.59 -34.98 2.72
N PRO A 248 -5.82 -34.37 3.89
CA PRO A 248 -5.21 -34.82 5.15
C PRO A 248 -5.40 -36.32 5.44
N LYS A 249 -6.57 -36.88 5.11
CA LYS A 249 -6.89 -38.31 5.30
C LYS A 249 -6.36 -39.24 4.18
N ARG A 250 -5.95 -38.69 3.03
CA ARG A 250 -5.44 -39.44 1.86
C ARG A 250 -4.35 -38.60 1.19
N PRO A 251 -3.14 -38.54 1.78
CA PRO A 251 -2.04 -37.77 1.22
C PRO A 251 -1.53 -38.40 -0.08
N SER A 252 -0.86 -37.59 -0.88
CA SER A 252 -0.15 -38.05 -2.09
C SER A 252 1.20 -37.35 -2.09
N TYR A 253 2.26 -38.14 -2.19
CA TYR A 253 3.62 -37.69 -1.99
C TYR A 253 4.41 -37.74 -3.29
N PHE A 254 5.15 -36.67 -3.57
CA PHE A 254 6.03 -36.58 -4.73
C PHE A 254 7.43 -36.16 -4.27
N PRO A 255 8.50 -36.81 -4.77
CA PRO A 255 9.85 -36.29 -4.65
C PRO A 255 9.94 -34.86 -5.19
N VAL A 256 10.69 -34.00 -4.50
CA VAL A 256 10.77 -32.56 -4.82
C VAL A 256 11.34 -32.35 -6.22
N GLU A 257 12.26 -33.22 -6.67
CA GLU A 257 12.91 -33.11 -7.99
C GLU A 257 11.97 -33.40 -9.17
N PHE A 258 10.81 -34.01 -8.93
CA PHE A 258 9.80 -34.29 -9.97
C PHE A 258 8.69 -33.24 -10.01
N CYS A 259 8.86 -32.11 -9.34
CA CYS A 259 7.83 -31.09 -9.22
C CYS A 259 8.30 -29.74 -9.79
N ASP A 260 7.49 -29.16 -10.67
CA ASP A 260 7.70 -27.83 -11.23
C ASP A 260 6.60 -26.87 -10.80
N LEU A 261 6.96 -25.65 -10.38
CA LEU A 261 6.02 -24.57 -10.09
C LEU A 261 5.33 -24.09 -11.37
N VAL A 262 4.00 -24.04 -11.33
CA VAL A 262 3.16 -23.53 -12.42
C VAL A 262 3.38 -22.03 -12.62
N SER A 263 3.27 -21.55 -13.86
CA SER A 263 3.37 -20.11 -14.17
C SER A 263 2.23 -19.27 -13.58
N LEU A 264 2.43 -17.95 -13.53
CA LEU A 264 1.45 -16.95 -13.14
C LEU A 264 0.83 -17.16 -11.74
N GLN A 265 1.63 -17.65 -10.80
CA GLN A 265 1.22 -17.78 -9.41
C GLN A 265 1.61 -16.55 -8.61
N ARG A 266 0.63 -15.82 -8.09
CA ARG A 266 0.87 -14.56 -7.38
C ARG A 266 1.72 -14.79 -6.12
N TYR A 267 2.81 -14.03 -5.98
CA TYR A 267 3.59 -13.93 -4.76
C TYR A 267 2.96 -12.89 -3.83
N THR A 268 2.53 -13.31 -2.64
CA THR A 268 1.77 -12.45 -1.70
C THR A 268 2.56 -12.04 -0.46
N LYS A 269 3.77 -12.56 -0.27
CA LYS A 269 4.59 -12.27 0.90
C LYS A 269 5.28 -10.91 0.77
N ALA A 270 5.68 -10.35 1.91
CA ALA A 270 6.43 -9.10 1.94
C ALA A 270 7.76 -9.22 1.19
N LEU A 271 8.08 -8.21 0.40
CA LEU A 271 9.36 -8.12 -0.28
C LEU A 271 10.48 -7.60 0.60
N SER A 272 11.70 -8.09 0.32
CA SER A 272 12.93 -7.50 0.83
C SER A 272 13.11 -6.08 0.30
N SER A 273 13.92 -5.28 1.00
CA SER A 273 14.13 -3.88 0.61
C SER A 273 14.82 -3.75 -0.76
N THR A 274 15.64 -4.73 -1.15
CA THR A 274 16.29 -4.83 -2.46
C THR A 274 15.28 -5.19 -3.54
N GLN A 275 14.45 -6.21 -3.32
CA GLN A 275 13.38 -6.59 -4.24
C GLN A 275 12.41 -5.43 -4.50
N ARG A 276 12.02 -4.67 -3.45
CA ARG A 276 11.17 -3.48 -3.60
C ARG A 276 11.84 -2.41 -4.47
N ALA A 277 13.13 -2.14 -4.26
CA ALA A 277 13.86 -1.16 -5.04
C ALA A 277 13.92 -1.55 -6.53
N LEU A 278 14.27 -2.81 -6.82
CA LEU A 278 14.28 -3.36 -8.17
C LEU A 278 12.89 -3.33 -8.81
N LEU A 279 11.84 -3.71 -8.08
CA LEU A 279 10.47 -3.67 -8.60
C LEU A 279 10.05 -2.25 -8.97
N VAL A 280 10.36 -1.27 -8.12
CA VAL A 280 10.08 0.15 -8.38
C VAL A 280 10.84 0.61 -9.61
N GLU A 281 12.14 0.29 -9.70
CA GLU A 281 12.97 0.64 -10.86
C GLU A 281 12.41 0.05 -12.16
N GLN A 282 12.10 -1.26 -12.15
CA GLN A 282 11.61 -2.01 -13.31
C GLN A 282 10.20 -1.62 -13.76
N SER A 283 9.38 -1.07 -12.86
CA SER A 283 7.99 -0.66 -13.12
C SER A 283 7.85 0.80 -13.56
N ARG A 284 8.91 1.60 -13.47
CA ARG A 284 8.88 3.00 -13.93
C ARG A 284 8.71 3.03 -15.44
N LYS A 285 7.65 3.71 -15.89
CA LYS A 285 7.41 4.02 -17.31
C LYS A 285 7.21 5.52 -17.43
N ASN A 286 7.98 6.13 -18.31
CA ASN A 286 7.77 7.51 -18.74
C ASN A 286 6.45 7.62 -19.54
N PRO A 287 5.84 8.83 -19.59
CA PRO A 287 4.53 9.08 -20.18
C PRO A 287 4.30 8.42 -21.55
N GLN A 288 5.19 8.65 -22.52
CA GLN A 288 5.06 8.09 -23.88
C GLN A 288 5.09 6.56 -23.91
N VAL A 289 6.02 5.93 -23.17
CA VAL A 289 6.10 4.47 -23.12
C VAL A 289 4.86 3.88 -22.46
N GLN A 290 4.29 4.55 -21.47
CA GLN A 290 3.04 4.14 -20.84
C GLN A 290 1.86 4.25 -21.80
N MET A 291 1.74 5.34 -22.57
CA MET A 291 0.69 5.49 -23.59
C MET A 291 0.77 4.39 -24.65
N THR A 292 1.96 4.09 -25.16
CA THR A 292 2.17 3.00 -26.13
C THR A 292 1.82 1.64 -25.53
N ALA A 293 2.21 1.38 -24.28
CA ALA A 293 1.87 0.14 -23.58
C ALA A 293 0.35 -0.03 -23.42
N LEU A 294 -0.38 1.05 -23.11
CA LEU A 294 -1.84 1.03 -22.98
C LEU A 294 -2.55 0.81 -24.32
N ARG A 295 -2.10 1.48 -25.40
CA ARG A 295 -2.62 1.21 -26.76
C ARG A 295 -2.42 -0.24 -27.18
N ASN A 296 -1.24 -0.80 -26.90
CA ASN A 296 -0.96 -2.20 -27.20
C ASN A 296 -1.81 -3.15 -26.34
N ALA A 297 -2.02 -2.82 -25.06
CA ALA A 297 -2.88 -3.59 -24.17
C ALA A 297 -4.33 -3.62 -24.66
N LEU A 298 -4.89 -2.47 -25.06
CA LEU A 298 -6.24 -2.38 -25.63
C LEU A 298 -6.38 -3.24 -26.89
N LYS A 299 -5.44 -3.14 -27.83
CA LYS A 299 -5.40 -3.97 -29.05
C LYS A 299 -5.32 -5.48 -28.73
N THR A 300 -4.46 -5.85 -27.78
CA THR A 300 -4.28 -7.25 -27.38
C THR A 300 -5.50 -7.82 -26.68
N SER A 301 -6.25 -6.98 -25.94
CA SER A 301 -7.45 -7.40 -25.22
C SER A 301 -8.59 -7.81 -26.15
N LYS A 302 -8.60 -7.29 -27.38
CA LYS A 302 -9.62 -7.55 -28.42
C LYS A 302 -11.05 -7.35 -27.90
N TYR A 303 -11.28 -6.29 -27.11
CA TYR A 303 -12.61 -6.01 -26.55
C TYR A 303 -13.69 -5.81 -27.62
N ASP A 304 -13.33 -5.27 -28.79
CA ASP A 304 -14.26 -5.09 -29.92
C ASP A 304 -14.79 -6.41 -30.49
N ALA A 305 -14.06 -7.52 -30.28
CA ALA A 305 -14.49 -8.86 -30.69
C ALA A 305 -15.26 -9.61 -29.60
N ASP A 306 -15.46 -9.01 -28.42
CA ASP A 306 -16.20 -9.65 -27.33
C ASP A 306 -17.72 -9.57 -27.57
N LEU A 307 -18.34 -10.73 -27.76
CA LEU A 307 -19.76 -10.86 -28.05
C LEU A 307 -20.67 -10.28 -26.95
N MET A 308 -20.24 -10.31 -25.68
CA MET A 308 -21.05 -9.80 -24.56
C MET A 308 -21.04 -8.27 -24.52
N LEU A 309 -19.91 -7.63 -24.80
CA LEU A 309 -19.83 -6.17 -24.93
C LEU A 309 -20.65 -5.68 -26.14
N HIS A 310 -20.48 -6.34 -27.29
CA HIS A 310 -21.21 -5.99 -28.51
C HIS A 310 -22.73 -6.17 -28.34
N SER A 311 -23.18 -7.30 -27.77
CA SER A 311 -24.62 -7.52 -27.50
C SER A 311 -25.20 -6.57 -26.45
N SER A 312 -24.35 -5.95 -25.62
CA SER A 312 -24.73 -4.89 -24.69
C SER A 312 -24.75 -3.50 -25.34
N GLY A 313 -24.46 -3.38 -26.64
CA GLY A 313 -24.41 -2.12 -27.37
C GLY A 313 -23.19 -1.25 -27.06
N ILE A 314 -22.10 -1.84 -26.57
CA ILE A 314 -20.90 -1.12 -26.17
C ILE A 314 -19.81 -1.28 -27.23
N SER A 315 -19.32 -0.14 -27.70
CA SER A 315 -18.12 -0.01 -28.55
C SER A 315 -17.06 0.80 -27.83
N ILE A 316 -15.79 0.39 -27.93
CA ILE A 316 -14.69 1.04 -27.20
C ILE A 316 -13.83 1.85 -28.18
N SER A 317 -13.64 3.14 -27.89
CA SER A 317 -12.74 3.97 -28.69
C SER A 317 -11.28 3.53 -28.53
N ALA A 318 -10.52 3.52 -29.63
CA ALA A 318 -9.09 3.23 -29.62
C ALA A 318 -8.21 4.41 -29.14
N GLU A 319 -8.79 5.62 -29.06
CA GLU A 319 -8.07 6.83 -28.69
C GLU A 319 -8.29 7.25 -27.25
N PHE A 320 -7.29 7.92 -26.68
CA PHE A 320 -7.40 8.53 -25.37
C PHE A 320 -8.37 9.70 -25.38
N VAL A 321 -9.17 9.82 -24.32
CA VAL A 321 -10.05 10.97 -24.09
C VAL A 321 -9.22 12.26 -24.02
N GLN A 322 -9.56 13.23 -24.86
CA GLN A 322 -8.94 14.56 -24.84
C GLN A 322 -9.64 15.45 -23.81
N VAL A 323 -8.87 15.94 -22.84
CA VAL A 323 -9.34 16.80 -21.75
C VAL A 323 -8.56 18.10 -21.71
N GLU A 324 -9.24 19.17 -21.31
CA GLU A 324 -8.61 20.47 -21.12
C GLU A 324 -8.20 20.60 -19.66
N GLY A 325 -6.92 20.82 -19.41
CA GLY A 325 -6.39 21.07 -18.07
C GLY A 325 -6.02 22.53 -17.90
N ARG A 326 -6.24 23.07 -16.70
CA ARG A 326 -5.75 24.40 -16.29
C ARG A 326 -4.50 24.22 -15.46
N VAL A 327 -3.55 25.15 -15.53
CA VAL A 327 -2.34 25.10 -14.69
C VAL A 327 -2.39 26.26 -13.71
N LEU A 328 -2.60 25.95 -12.44
CA LEU A 328 -2.58 26.94 -11.37
C LEU A 328 -1.15 27.47 -11.16
N PRO A 329 -0.99 28.79 -10.93
CA PRO A 329 0.32 29.35 -10.60
C PRO A 329 0.84 28.75 -9.29
N ALA A 330 2.15 28.54 -9.22
CA ALA A 330 2.76 28.12 -7.96
C ALA A 330 2.62 29.24 -6.92
N PRO A 331 2.20 28.93 -5.67
CA PRO A 331 2.08 29.92 -4.63
C PRO A 331 3.47 30.48 -4.29
N LYS A 332 3.52 31.76 -3.95
CA LYS A 332 4.75 32.42 -3.51
C LYS A 332 5.10 31.97 -2.11
N LEU A 333 6.37 31.62 -1.91
CA LEU A 333 6.90 31.27 -0.60
C LEU A 333 7.68 32.45 -0.05
N GLN A 334 7.71 32.56 1.27
CA GLN A 334 8.64 33.42 1.99
C GLN A 334 9.64 32.54 2.76
N VAL A 335 10.90 32.95 2.73
CA VAL A 335 12.00 32.36 3.52
C VAL A 335 12.51 33.38 4.54
N GLY A 336 13.62 33.08 5.22
CA GLY A 336 14.23 33.99 6.19
C GLY A 336 14.53 35.39 5.62
N ASN A 337 14.61 36.36 6.52
CA ASN A 337 14.80 37.79 6.20
C ASN A 337 13.70 38.38 5.29
N GLY A 338 12.52 37.76 5.25
CA GLY A 338 11.37 38.23 4.47
C GLY A 338 11.51 38.03 2.95
N GLN A 339 12.54 37.35 2.47
CA GLN A 339 12.77 37.16 1.04
C GLN A 339 11.69 36.27 0.41
N GLU A 340 11.18 36.70 -0.73
CA GLU A 340 10.25 35.91 -1.53
C GLU A 340 10.98 34.87 -2.39
N PHE A 341 10.35 33.71 -2.55
CA PHE A 341 10.79 32.63 -3.41
C PHE A 341 9.65 32.20 -4.32
N PHE A 342 9.95 32.05 -5.61
CA PHE A 342 9.01 31.58 -6.62
C PHE A 342 9.33 30.12 -6.96
N PRO A 343 8.54 29.14 -6.47
CA PRO A 343 8.78 27.75 -6.77
C PRO A 343 8.74 27.48 -8.27
N ARG A 344 9.69 26.69 -8.77
CA ARG A 344 9.72 26.25 -10.17
C ARG A 344 9.48 24.76 -10.23
N ASN A 345 8.54 24.33 -11.07
CA ASN A 345 8.15 22.93 -11.20
C ASN A 345 7.83 22.28 -9.83
N GLY A 346 7.12 23.00 -8.95
CA GLY A 346 6.77 22.51 -7.61
C GLY A 346 7.97 22.29 -6.70
N ARG A 347 9.09 23.01 -6.90
CA ARG A 347 10.32 22.86 -6.11
C ARG A 347 10.95 24.18 -5.75
N TRP A 348 11.65 24.15 -4.62
CA TRP A 348 12.50 25.23 -4.14
C TRP A 348 13.75 24.64 -3.46
N ASN A 349 14.65 25.51 -3.02
CA ASN A 349 15.80 25.15 -2.17
C ASN A 349 16.17 26.33 -1.28
N PHE A 350 16.98 26.04 -0.25
CA PHE A 350 17.51 27.05 0.67
C PHE A 350 18.97 27.41 0.34
N ASN A 351 19.37 27.35 -0.93
CA ASN A 351 20.71 27.77 -1.32
C ASN A 351 20.84 29.28 -1.11
N ASN A 352 21.83 29.67 -0.31
CA ASN A 352 22.10 31.05 0.12
C ASN A 352 20.87 31.73 0.77
N LYS A 353 20.03 30.94 1.47
CA LYS A 353 18.81 31.40 2.16
C LYS A 353 18.73 30.80 3.55
N THR A 354 18.15 31.55 4.47
CA THR A 354 17.85 31.14 5.85
C THR A 354 16.38 30.72 5.98
N LEU A 355 16.05 30.06 7.09
CA LEU A 355 14.69 29.65 7.42
C LEU A 355 13.85 30.84 7.94
N VAL A 356 12.53 30.77 7.83
CA VAL A 356 11.63 31.86 8.26
C VAL A 356 11.69 32.07 9.78
N GLU A 357 11.61 30.97 10.53
CA GLU A 357 11.70 30.96 12.00
C GLU A 357 12.69 29.87 12.40
N PRO A 358 13.99 30.16 12.40
CA PRO A 358 15.00 29.21 12.84
C PRO A 358 15.01 29.09 14.36
N VAL A 359 15.14 27.85 14.85
CA VAL A 359 15.26 27.57 16.29
C VAL A 359 16.68 27.82 16.81
N LYS A 360 16.80 27.97 18.14
CA LYS A 360 18.07 27.96 18.87
C LYS A 360 18.26 26.62 19.59
N ILE A 361 19.37 25.95 19.34
CA ILE A 361 19.72 24.64 19.89
C ILE A 361 20.98 24.78 20.74
N GLY A 362 20.78 25.07 22.03
CA GLY A 362 21.88 25.25 22.99
C GLY A 362 22.30 23.95 23.67
N HIS A 363 21.35 23.04 23.92
CA HIS A 363 21.62 21.79 24.64
C HIS A 363 21.15 20.60 23.81
N TRP A 364 22.07 19.88 23.19
CA TRP A 364 21.76 18.66 22.42
C TRP A 364 22.85 17.62 22.60
N ALA A 365 22.52 16.36 22.29
CA ALA A 365 23.48 15.27 22.37
C ALA A 365 23.31 14.29 21.19
N ILE A 366 24.39 13.56 20.92
CA ILE A 366 24.43 12.51 19.90
C ILE A 366 24.42 11.16 20.60
N VAL A 367 23.64 10.23 20.05
CA VAL A 367 23.53 8.86 20.54
C VAL A 367 23.78 7.91 19.38
N ASN A 368 24.85 7.13 19.46
CA ASN A 368 25.27 6.22 18.40
C ASN A 368 25.07 4.76 18.81
N PHE A 369 24.15 4.06 18.15
CA PHE A 369 23.89 2.64 18.38
C PHE A 369 24.85 1.76 17.55
N SER A 370 26.16 1.91 17.78
CA SER A 370 27.22 1.16 17.09
C SER A 370 27.25 1.34 15.55
N ALA A 371 26.78 2.48 15.03
CA ALA A 371 26.84 2.79 13.61
C ALA A 371 28.25 3.26 13.22
N ARG A 372 28.69 2.89 12.01
CA ARG A 372 29.95 3.39 11.43
C ARG A 372 29.73 4.81 10.90
N CYS A 373 30.07 5.81 11.70
CA CYS A 373 29.94 7.22 11.35
C CYS A 373 31.13 8.02 11.89
N ASP A 374 31.67 8.93 11.10
CA ASP A 374 32.60 9.95 11.60
C ASP A 374 31.78 11.05 12.29
N ILE A 375 31.74 11.00 13.62
CA ILE A 375 30.93 11.91 14.43
C ILE A 375 31.50 13.34 14.39
N ARG A 376 32.83 13.51 14.35
CA ARG A 376 33.44 14.85 14.29
C ARG A 376 33.08 15.53 12.97
N TYR A 377 33.21 14.81 11.86
CA TYR A 377 32.80 15.32 10.56
C TYR A 377 31.30 15.64 10.51
N LEU A 378 30.46 14.78 11.09
CA LEU A 378 29.01 15.00 11.19
C LEU A 378 28.69 16.29 11.96
N VAL A 379 29.27 16.48 13.14
CA VAL A 379 29.06 17.66 13.99
C VAL A 379 29.48 18.92 13.23
N ASN A 380 30.73 18.97 12.74
CA ASN A 380 31.24 20.14 12.00
C ASN A 380 30.36 20.49 10.80
N SER A 381 29.92 19.48 10.05
CA SER A 381 29.07 19.68 8.88
C SER A 381 27.65 20.12 9.27
N MET A 382 27.12 19.63 10.40
CA MET A 382 25.83 20.05 10.95
C MET A 382 25.87 21.51 11.42
N LEU A 383 26.88 21.91 12.19
CA LEU A 383 27.05 23.28 12.67
C LEU A 383 27.15 24.26 11.50
N LYS A 384 28.02 23.96 10.53
CA LYS A 384 28.16 24.75 9.30
C LYS A 384 26.83 24.88 8.55
N CYS A 385 26.11 23.78 8.35
CA CYS A 385 24.83 23.82 7.65
C CYS A 385 23.75 24.53 8.46
N ALA A 386 23.75 24.43 9.79
CA ALA A 386 22.81 25.10 10.68
C ALA A 386 22.99 26.62 10.60
N GLU A 387 24.23 27.10 10.70
CA GLU A 387 24.58 28.51 10.55
C GLU A 387 24.14 29.06 9.19
N MET A 388 24.44 28.35 8.09
CA MET A 388 24.00 28.71 6.73
C MET A 388 22.47 28.73 6.54
N LYS A 389 21.70 28.20 7.50
CA LYS A 389 20.24 28.19 7.49
C LYS A 389 19.65 29.11 8.57
N GLY A 390 20.49 29.80 9.33
CA GLY A 390 20.10 30.70 10.42
C GLY A 390 19.76 30.00 11.73
N ILE A 391 19.99 28.70 11.84
CA ILE A 391 19.82 27.93 13.08
C ILE A 391 21.06 28.17 13.95
N THR A 392 20.88 28.80 15.11
CA THR A 392 21.94 28.89 16.12
C THR A 392 22.05 27.53 16.81
N MET A 393 23.16 26.84 16.61
CA MET A 393 23.41 25.51 17.16
C MET A 393 24.78 25.50 17.83
N GLU A 394 24.82 25.20 19.13
CA GLU A 394 26.06 25.05 19.89
C GLU A 394 26.68 23.66 19.65
N ASP A 395 27.91 23.42 20.12
CA ASP A 395 28.49 22.08 20.15
C ASP A 395 27.64 21.10 20.97
N PRO A 396 27.59 19.80 20.60
CA PRO A 396 26.85 18.81 21.38
C PRO A 396 27.47 18.65 22.77
N LEU A 397 26.63 18.66 23.80
CA LEU A 397 27.07 18.50 25.20
C LEU A 397 27.75 17.16 25.43
N PHE A 398 27.21 16.12 24.80
CA PHE A 398 27.64 14.75 24.99
C PHE A 398 27.49 13.95 23.70
N VAL A 399 28.38 12.98 23.54
CA VAL A 399 28.32 11.92 22.51
C VAL A 399 28.31 10.59 23.23
N PHE A 400 27.20 9.87 23.15
CA PHE A 400 27.02 8.56 23.77
C PHE A 400 27.21 7.47 22.72
N GLU A 401 28.14 6.56 22.99
CA GLU A 401 28.41 5.39 22.17
C GLU A 401 27.86 4.14 22.86
N GLU A 402 27.13 3.32 22.11
CA GLU A 402 26.63 2.06 22.64
C GLU A 402 27.78 1.13 23.02
N ASN A 403 27.73 0.59 24.24
CA ASN A 403 28.64 -0.47 24.64
C ASN A 403 28.48 -1.69 23.71
N TYR A 404 29.59 -2.14 23.11
CA TYR A 404 29.61 -3.25 22.16
C TYR A 404 28.95 -4.54 22.70
N GLN A 405 29.02 -4.78 24.01
CA GLN A 405 28.38 -5.93 24.65
C GLN A 405 26.84 -5.87 24.57
N ASN A 406 26.26 -4.65 24.53
CA ASN A 406 24.83 -4.44 24.46
C ASN A 406 24.23 -4.80 23.10
N ARG A 407 25.05 -4.86 22.03
CA ARG A 407 24.58 -5.14 20.66
C ARG A 407 23.86 -6.48 20.51
N ARG A 408 24.15 -7.45 21.38
CA ARG A 408 23.54 -8.79 21.38
C ARG A 408 22.14 -8.82 22.00
N TYR A 409 21.76 -7.78 22.74
CA TYR A 409 20.46 -7.73 23.41
C TYR A 409 19.34 -7.34 22.43
N PRO A 410 18.08 -7.66 22.77
CA PRO A 410 16.92 -7.14 22.06
C PRO A 410 16.90 -5.61 22.00
N ALA A 411 16.33 -5.04 20.94
CA ALA A 411 16.37 -3.61 20.67
C ALA A 411 15.79 -2.73 21.79
N HIS A 412 14.74 -3.18 22.49
CA HIS A 412 14.18 -2.43 23.61
C HIS A 412 15.16 -2.33 24.80
N VAL A 413 15.85 -3.42 25.14
CA VAL A 413 16.88 -3.44 26.20
C VAL A 413 18.06 -2.55 25.84
N ARG A 414 18.47 -2.55 24.58
CA ARG A 414 19.54 -1.66 24.07
C ARG A 414 19.19 -0.19 24.29
N VAL A 415 17.93 0.19 24.03
CA VAL A 415 17.44 1.56 24.28
C VAL A 415 17.42 1.90 25.77
N GLU A 416 16.93 1.01 26.64
CA GLU A 416 16.94 1.23 28.08
C GLU A 416 18.35 1.46 28.62
N LYS A 417 19.30 0.59 28.28
CA LYS A 417 20.70 0.72 28.70
C LYS A 417 21.35 2.01 28.22
N MET A 418 21.04 2.45 27.00
CA MET A 418 21.52 3.74 26.50
C MET A 418 20.99 4.91 27.34
N PHE A 419 19.76 4.80 27.86
CA PHE A 419 19.19 5.81 28.75
C PHE A 419 19.71 5.76 30.19
N ASP A 420 20.37 4.68 30.60
CA ASP A 420 21.10 4.63 31.87
C ASP A 420 22.37 5.50 31.80
N ASP A 421 23.00 5.59 30.61
CA ASP A 421 24.19 6.41 30.37
C ASP A 421 23.85 7.90 30.14
N ILE A 422 22.65 8.20 29.63
CA ILE A 422 22.23 9.59 29.37
C ILE A 422 21.82 10.25 30.70
N PRO A 423 22.51 11.32 31.15
CA PRO A 423 22.19 11.97 32.41
C PRO A 423 20.81 12.62 32.36
N SER A 424 20.11 12.61 33.50
CA SER A 424 18.79 13.22 33.63
C SER A 424 18.83 14.76 33.62
N LYS A 425 19.99 15.36 33.94
CA LYS A 425 20.23 16.81 33.96
C LYS A 425 21.68 17.13 33.52
N PRO A 426 21.92 18.21 32.74
CA PRO A 426 20.93 19.04 32.06
C PRO A 426 20.20 18.25 30.96
N LYS A 427 18.89 18.45 30.85
CA LYS A 427 18.06 17.71 29.89
C LYS A 427 18.27 18.27 28.48
N PRO A 428 18.64 17.46 27.47
CA PRO A 428 18.83 17.96 26.10
C PRO A 428 17.49 18.36 25.45
N GLN A 429 17.54 19.41 24.64
CA GLN A 429 16.45 19.84 23.76
C GLN A 429 16.27 18.85 22.59
N LEU A 430 17.38 18.27 22.11
CA LEU A 430 17.42 17.36 20.97
C LEU A 430 18.36 16.18 21.25
N LEU A 431 17.90 14.98 20.92
CA LEU A 431 18.75 13.78 20.78
C LEU A 431 18.85 13.36 19.32
N LEU A 432 20.06 13.47 18.75
CA LEU A 432 20.38 12.97 17.41
C LEU A 432 20.84 11.51 17.51
N CYS A 433 19.98 10.58 17.10
CA CYS A 433 20.21 9.15 17.16
C CYS A 433 20.77 8.63 15.83
N ILE A 434 21.94 7.97 15.87
CA ILE A 434 22.56 7.30 14.73
C ILE A 434 22.24 5.82 14.82
N LEU A 435 21.49 5.32 13.83
CA LEU A 435 21.04 3.94 13.76
C LEU A 435 22.05 3.06 13.00
N PRO A 436 22.30 1.82 13.44
CA PRO A 436 23.24 0.92 12.79
C PRO A 436 22.71 0.39 11.45
N GLU A 437 21.39 0.21 11.32
CA GLU A 437 20.76 -0.24 10.08
C GLU A 437 19.98 0.88 9.37
N ARG A 438 20.13 0.95 8.04
CA ARG A 438 19.50 1.99 7.19
C ARG A 438 17.99 1.87 7.07
N LYS A 439 17.47 0.65 7.06
CA LYS A 439 16.05 0.36 6.80
C LYS A 439 15.54 -0.59 7.87
N ASN A 440 14.40 -0.24 8.46
CA ASN A 440 13.70 -1.05 9.45
C ASN A 440 14.59 -1.42 10.66
N SER A 441 15.38 -0.46 11.18
CA SER A 441 16.13 -0.71 12.41
C SER A 441 15.17 -0.96 13.55
N ASP A 442 15.34 -2.09 14.22
CA ASP A 442 14.51 -2.53 15.33
C ASP A 442 14.56 -1.59 16.55
N ILE A 443 15.57 -0.72 16.59
CA ILE A 443 15.81 0.29 17.63
C ILE A 443 14.87 1.49 17.47
N TYR A 444 14.48 1.84 16.23
CA TYR A 444 13.74 3.09 15.96
C TYR A 444 12.44 3.19 16.77
N GLY A 445 11.66 2.10 16.80
CA GLY A 445 10.39 2.04 17.52
C GLY A 445 10.52 2.29 19.03
N PRO A 446 11.26 1.43 19.75
CA PRO A 446 11.53 1.60 21.18
C PRO A 446 12.18 2.96 21.50
N TRP A 447 13.12 3.42 20.67
CA TRP A 447 13.77 4.72 20.84
C TRP A 447 12.77 5.87 20.78
N LYS A 448 11.86 5.87 19.80
CA LYS A 448 10.83 6.90 19.67
C LYS A 448 9.82 6.85 20.81
N ARG A 449 9.39 5.66 21.23
CA ARG A 449 8.50 5.49 22.39
C ARG A 449 9.12 6.08 23.66
N LYS A 450 10.36 5.70 23.99
CA LYS A 450 11.07 6.17 25.18
C LYS A 450 11.19 7.69 25.21
N ASN A 451 11.55 8.29 24.07
CA ASN A 451 11.72 9.74 23.96
C ASN A 451 10.40 10.52 23.99
N LEU A 452 9.38 10.06 23.24
CA LEU A 452 8.17 10.84 23.00
C LEU A 452 7.09 10.60 24.05
N SER A 453 7.02 9.41 24.66
CA SER A 453 6.02 9.09 25.69
C SER A 453 6.56 9.20 27.11
N GLU A 454 7.81 8.81 27.35
CA GLU A 454 8.34 8.70 28.74
C GLU A 454 9.27 9.85 29.13
N ARG A 455 10.14 10.29 28.22
CA ARG A 455 11.13 11.34 28.53
C ARG A 455 10.70 12.73 28.08
N GLY A 456 9.78 12.88 27.12
CA GLY A 456 9.42 14.16 26.53
C GLY A 456 10.63 14.91 25.94
N ILE A 457 11.41 14.23 25.09
CA ILE A 457 12.59 14.78 24.41
C ILE A 457 12.37 14.68 22.89
N VAL A 458 12.65 15.78 22.17
CA VAL A 458 12.63 15.77 20.71
C VAL A 458 13.81 14.96 20.19
N THR A 459 13.56 14.08 19.21
CA THR A 459 14.61 13.24 18.64
C THR A 459 14.56 13.15 17.12
N GLN A 460 15.76 13.15 16.52
CA GLN A 460 15.99 12.92 15.10
C GLN A 460 16.87 11.69 14.91
N CYS A 461 16.42 10.72 14.11
CA CYS A 461 17.22 9.55 13.77
C CYS A 461 17.88 9.73 12.40
N ILE A 462 19.12 9.27 12.23
CA ILE A 462 19.84 9.22 10.96
C ILE A 462 20.48 7.84 10.76
N ALA A 463 20.67 7.45 9.51
CA ALA A 463 21.45 6.27 9.14
C ALA A 463 22.27 6.59 7.87
N PRO A 464 23.30 7.45 7.99
CA PRO A 464 23.98 8.03 6.84
C PRO A 464 24.91 7.03 6.15
N THR A 465 24.91 7.03 4.81
CA THR A 465 25.92 6.33 3.99
C THR A 465 26.93 7.30 3.38
N LYS A 466 26.47 8.51 3.03
CA LYS A 466 27.28 9.64 2.58
C LYS A 466 26.68 10.89 3.19
N LEU A 467 27.46 11.60 3.97
CA LEU A 467 27.09 12.90 4.52
C LEU A 467 27.44 13.96 3.48
N ASN A 468 26.45 14.72 3.05
CA ASN A 468 26.63 15.90 2.20
C ASN A 468 25.71 17.01 2.68
N ASP A 469 26.01 18.25 2.27
CA ASP A 469 25.31 19.45 2.72
C ASP A 469 23.80 19.38 2.45
N GLN A 470 23.38 18.76 1.33
CA GLN A 470 21.96 18.58 1.00
C GLN A 470 21.25 17.61 1.95
N TYR A 471 21.89 16.49 2.30
CA TYR A 471 21.37 15.53 3.26
C TYR A 471 21.24 16.18 4.65
N ILE A 472 22.29 16.87 5.09
CA ILE A 472 22.31 17.55 6.39
C ILE A 472 21.27 18.66 6.45
N THR A 473 21.15 19.47 5.40
CA THR A 473 20.09 20.49 5.29
C THR A 473 18.71 19.85 5.44
N ASN A 474 18.43 18.74 4.75
CA ASN A 474 17.14 18.04 4.88
C ASN A 474 16.90 17.45 6.29
N VAL A 475 17.96 17.11 7.02
CA VAL A 475 17.87 16.71 8.44
C VAL A 475 17.55 17.92 9.32
N LEU A 476 18.22 19.05 9.10
CA LEU A 476 17.99 20.30 9.82
C LEU A 476 16.58 20.86 9.61
N LEU A 477 16.01 20.77 8.40
CA LEU A 477 14.62 21.15 8.15
C LEU A 477 13.64 20.40 9.07
N LYS A 478 13.88 19.11 9.30
CA LYS A 478 13.05 18.29 10.20
C LYS A 478 13.28 18.64 11.67
N ILE A 479 14.53 18.88 12.06
CA ILE A 479 14.89 19.30 13.42
C ILE A 479 14.21 20.63 13.74
N ASN A 480 14.31 21.62 12.85
CA ASN A 480 13.68 22.93 13.02
C ASN A 480 12.17 22.80 13.25
N ALA A 481 11.46 22.07 12.37
CA ALA A 481 10.02 21.83 12.50
C ALA A 481 9.63 21.11 13.81
N LYS A 482 10.43 20.13 14.25
CA LYS A 482 10.17 19.40 15.51
C LYS A 482 10.36 20.25 16.75
N LEU A 483 11.28 21.21 16.70
CA LEU A 483 11.56 22.14 17.79
C LEU A 483 10.65 23.38 17.75
N GLY A 484 9.68 23.42 16.83
CA GLY A 484 8.67 24.47 16.73
C GLY A 484 9.03 25.62 15.80
N GLY A 485 10.14 25.55 15.07
CA GLY A 485 10.49 26.53 14.04
C GLY A 485 9.83 26.26 12.70
N MET A 486 9.92 27.25 11.79
CA MET A 486 9.33 27.23 10.46
C MET A 486 10.36 27.40 9.38
N ASN A 487 10.32 26.51 8.38
CA ASN A 487 11.30 26.51 7.30
C ASN A 487 10.93 27.51 6.21
N SER A 488 9.68 27.47 5.77
CA SER A 488 9.07 28.37 4.79
C SER A 488 7.59 28.56 5.09
N LEU A 489 7.06 29.72 4.71
CA LEU A 489 5.63 30.05 4.77
C LEU A 489 5.14 30.46 3.38
N LEU A 490 3.83 30.42 3.15
CA LEU A 490 3.27 31.08 1.98
C LEU A 490 3.21 32.59 2.25
N THR A 491 3.53 33.42 1.25
CA THR A 491 3.45 34.90 1.41
C THR A 491 2.06 35.34 1.85
N VAL A 492 1.02 34.66 1.37
CA VAL A 492 -0.39 34.89 1.71
C VAL A 492 -0.74 34.62 3.17
N GLU A 493 0.07 33.86 3.92
CA GLU A 493 -0.17 33.64 5.36
C GLU A 493 0.10 34.90 6.19
N ARG A 494 0.90 35.84 5.69
CA ARG A 494 1.21 37.11 6.38
C ARG A 494 0.31 38.27 5.96
N SER A 495 -0.32 38.18 4.79
CA SER A 495 -1.26 39.18 4.30
C SER A 495 -2.67 38.60 4.33
N PRO A 496 -3.54 38.99 5.28
CA PRO A 496 -4.92 38.47 5.40
C PRO A 496 -5.84 38.78 4.21
N SER A 497 -5.29 39.28 3.11
CA SER A 497 -6.03 39.93 2.02
C SER A 497 -6.63 38.97 0.99
N MET A 498 -6.25 37.67 0.96
CA MET A 498 -6.60 36.83 -0.21
C MET A 498 -7.33 35.51 0.04
N HIS A 499 -7.31 34.90 1.24
CA HIS A 499 -7.96 33.59 1.44
C HIS A 499 -9.09 33.61 2.46
N SER A 500 -10.22 33.01 2.10
CA SER A 500 -11.40 32.86 2.97
C SER A 500 -11.06 32.18 4.32
N VAL A 501 -10.07 31.29 4.35
CA VAL A 501 -9.59 30.61 5.57
C VAL A 501 -8.84 31.53 6.55
N SER A 502 -8.36 32.69 6.10
CA SER A 502 -7.69 33.70 6.94
C SER A 502 -8.66 34.77 7.45
N LYS A 503 -9.89 34.84 6.91
CA LYS A 503 -10.92 35.79 7.33
C LYS A 503 -11.66 35.34 8.59
N TRP A 504 -11.96 34.05 8.66
CA TRP A 504 -12.68 33.42 9.78
C TRP A 504 -11.77 32.40 10.48
N PRO A 505 -11.79 32.31 11.82
CA PRO A 505 -11.17 31.23 12.58
C PRO A 505 -11.44 29.85 11.95
N THR A 506 -10.44 29.32 11.26
CA THR A 506 -10.57 28.09 10.46
C THR A 506 -9.62 27.01 10.98
N LEU A 507 -10.18 25.87 11.34
CA LEU A 507 -9.45 24.66 11.69
C LEU A 507 -9.34 23.75 10.46
N ILE A 508 -8.11 23.38 10.08
CA ILE A 508 -7.86 22.45 8.97
C ILE A 508 -7.43 21.10 9.57
N LEU A 509 -8.17 20.05 9.23
CA LEU A 509 -7.94 18.68 9.67
C LEU A 509 -7.42 17.81 8.52
N GLY A 510 -6.43 16.96 8.80
CA GLY A 510 -5.99 15.87 7.93
C GLY A 510 -6.18 14.53 8.63
N MET A 511 -6.86 13.58 7.98
CA MET A 511 -7.27 12.30 8.57
C MET A 511 -6.80 11.13 7.72
N ASP A 512 -6.18 10.14 8.35
CA ASP A 512 -5.74 8.89 7.71
C ASP A 512 -5.79 7.70 8.67
N VAL A 513 -5.93 6.49 8.10
CA VAL A 513 -5.84 5.23 8.82
C VAL A 513 -4.80 4.32 8.18
N SER A 514 -3.79 3.94 8.95
CA SER A 514 -2.78 2.99 8.52
C SER A 514 -3.12 1.58 9.00
N HIS A 515 -3.15 0.62 8.07
CA HIS A 515 -3.31 -0.80 8.37
C HIS A 515 -1.98 -1.55 8.46
N GLY A 516 -1.98 -2.72 9.11
CA GLY A 516 -0.86 -3.65 9.12
C GLY A 516 -0.46 -4.15 7.71
N SER A 517 0.78 -4.64 7.58
CA SER A 517 1.30 -5.14 6.30
C SER A 517 0.45 -6.28 5.72
N PRO A 518 0.36 -6.42 4.37
CA PRO A 518 -0.38 -7.51 3.74
C PRO A 518 0.01 -8.88 4.28
N GLY A 519 -0.99 -9.66 4.70
CA GLY A 519 -0.80 -10.98 5.32
C GLY A 519 -0.84 -11.00 6.84
N ARG A 520 -0.83 -9.84 7.52
CA ARG A 520 -1.09 -9.71 8.96
C ARG A 520 -2.51 -9.17 9.16
N SER A 521 -3.46 -10.04 9.52
CA SER A 521 -4.87 -9.68 9.72
C SER A 521 -5.23 -9.28 11.14
N ASP A 522 -4.33 -9.57 12.07
CA ASP A 522 -4.41 -9.44 13.52
C ASP A 522 -3.88 -8.10 14.04
N VAL A 523 -3.05 -7.41 13.25
CA VAL A 523 -2.46 -6.13 13.65
C VAL A 523 -3.52 -5.02 13.66
N PRO A 524 -3.68 -4.27 14.78
CA PRO A 524 -4.58 -3.12 14.86
C PRO A 524 -4.31 -2.07 13.79
N SER A 525 -5.35 -1.33 13.41
CA SER A 525 -5.18 -0.15 12.56
C SER A 525 -4.90 1.07 13.41
N ILE A 526 -4.20 2.05 12.85
CA ILE A 526 -3.83 3.27 13.56
C ILE A 526 -4.44 4.45 12.82
N ALA A 527 -5.39 5.11 13.50
CA ALA A 527 -6.00 6.34 13.03
C ALA A 527 -5.19 7.54 13.51
N ALA A 528 -4.91 8.47 12.61
CA ALA A 528 -4.25 9.73 12.92
C ALA A 528 -5.09 10.90 12.39
N VAL A 529 -5.30 11.89 13.25
CA VAL A 529 -5.90 13.18 12.89
C VAL A 529 -4.92 14.27 13.22
N VAL A 530 -4.63 15.11 12.23
CA VAL A 530 -3.73 16.24 12.32
C VAL A 530 -4.55 17.52 12.25
N SER A 531 -4.27 18.49 13.13
CA SER A 531 -4.94 19.79 13.12
C SER A 531 -3.97 20.94 12.90
N SER A 532 -4.40 21.94 12.14
CA SER A 532 -3.70 23.22 12.05
C SER A 532 -3.70 23.95 13.41
N ARG A 533 -2.69 24.80 13.61
CA ARG A 533 -2.50 25.61 14.83
C ARG A 533 -2.17 27.06 14.48
N ASN A 534 -2.23 27.93 15.48
CA ASN A 534 -1.81 29.33 15.36
C ASN A 534 -2.56 30.08 14.24
N TRP A 535 -3.90 29.95 14.18
CA TRP A 535 -4.70 30.65 13.18
C TRP A 535 -4.36 32.16 13.19
N PRO A 536 -4.15 32.80 12.01
CA PRO A 536 -4.48 32.35 10.66
C PRO A 536 -3.41 31.54 9.89
N SER A 537 -2.35 31.03 10.54
CA SER A 537 -1.36 30.19 9.85
C SER A 537 -1.95 28.85 9.42
N ILE A 538 -1.53 28.37 8.25
CA ILE A 538 -1.89 27.05 7.70
C ILE A 538 -0.67 26.12 7.57
N SER A 539 0.46 26.51 8.15
CA SER A 539 1.73 25.78 8.07
C SER A 539 2.12 25.06 9.36
N HIS A 540 1.47 25.36 10.49
CA HIS A 540 1.71 24.74 11.80
C HIS A 540 0.70 23.65 12.10
N TYR A 541 1.16 22.48 12.55
CA TYR A 541 0.29 21.34 12.81
C TYR A 541 0.68 20.56 14.07
N ARG A 542 -0.31 19.87 14.66
CA ARG A 542 -0.12 18.80 15.66
C ARG A 542 -0.88 17.55 15.24
N ALA A 543 -0.54 16.41 15.83
CA ALA A 543 -1.21 15.13 15.57
C ALA A 543 -1.78 14.51 16.84
N ALA A 544 -2.93 13.88 16.72
CA ALA A 544 -3.52 12.97 17.70
C ALA A 544 -3.74 11.61 17.03
N VAL A 545 -3.35 10.54 17.73
CA VAL A 545 -3.31 9.17 17.17
C VAL A 545 -4.02 8.21 18.12
N ARG A 546 -4.80 7.28 17.57
CA ARG A 546 -5.49 6.20 18.31
C ARG A 546 -5.36 4.87 17.57
N THR A 547 -5.32 3.79 18.32
CA THR A 547 -5.48 2.44 17.79
C THR A 547 -6.95 2.11 17.63
N GLN A 548 -7.27 1.30 16.63
CA GLN A 548 -8.60 0.76 16.40
C GLN A 548 -8.52 -0.66 15.85
N SER A 549 -9.67 -1.33 15.78
CA SER A 549 -9.76 -2.72 15.33
C SER A 549 -9.09 -2.95 13.97
N PRO A 550 -8.48 -4.12 13.75
CA PRO A 550 -7.81 -4.43 12.49
C PRO A 550 -8.71 -4.22 11.27
N ARG A 551 -8.16 -3.55 10.23
CA ARG A 551 -8.81 -3.29 8.94
C ARG A 551 -10.11 -2.47 8.98
N VAL A 552 -10.37 -1.77 10.08
CA VAL A 552 -11.45 -0.77 10.12
C VAL A 552 -10.91 0.52 9.52
N GLU A 553 -11.57 1.03 8.48
CA GLU A 553 -11.20 2.28 7.82
C GLU A 553 -11.83 3.50 8.49
N MET A 554 -13.08 3.41 8.97
CA MET A 554 -13.72 4.56 9.65
C MET A 554 -13.08 4.83 11.00
N ILE A 555 -12.82 6.09 11.32
CA ILE A 555 -12.20 6.45 12.61
C ILE A 555 -13.28 6.40 13.70
N ALA A 556 -13.14 5.42 14.59
CA ALA A 556 -14.13 5.16 15.65
C ALA A 556 -14.00 6.07 16.88
N SER A 557 -12.84 6.70 17.07
CA SER A 557 -12.51 7.45 18.29
C SER A 557 -12.40 8.95 18.03
N LEU A 558 -13.17 9.49 17.06
CA LEU A 558 -13.22 10.94 16.84
C LEU A 558 -13.95 11.63 18.01
N PHE A 559 -15.03 11.02 18.47
CA PHE A 559 -15.77 11.36 19.68
C PHE A 559 -15.95 10.11 20.53
N LYS A 560 -15.56 10.15 21.81
CA LYS A 560 -15.60 9.04 22.76
C LYS A 560 -15.98 9.58 24.14
N PRO A 561 -17.27 9.87 24.39
CA PRO A 561 -17.73 10.34 25.68
C PRO A 561 -17.47 9.27 26.76
N VAL A 562 -16.87 9.68 27.87
CA VAL A 562 -16.59 8.82 29.04
C VAL A 562 -17.48 9.19 30.22
N SER A 563 -17.97 10.43 30.25
CA SER A 563 -19.01 10.90 31.17
C SER A 563 -19.79 12.06 30.53
N ASP A 564 -20.82 12.56 31.20
CA ASP A 564 -21.60 13.73 30.75
C ASP A 564 -20.78 15.02 30.60
N LYS A 565 -19.56 15.05 31.16
CA LYS A 565 -18.67 16.23 31.15
C LYS A 565 -17.31 15.97 30.51
N ASP A 566 -17.01 14.73 30.14
CA ASP A 566 -15.69 14.35 29.68
C ASP A 566 -15.74 13.44 28.45
N ASP A 567 -14.95 13.80 27.46
CA ASP A 567 -14.79 13.09 26.19
C ASP A 567 -13.30 12.80 25.95
N GLU A 568 -12.95 11.56 25.64
CA GLU A 568 -11.58 11.14 25.32
C GLU A 568 -11.30 11.04 23.82
N GLY A 569 -12.24 11.53 23.01
CA GLY A 569 -12.17 11.61 21.56
C GLY A 569 -11.01 12.48 21.07
N ILE A 570 -10.54 12.14 19.86
CA ILE A 570 -9.46 12.87 19.20
C ILE A 570 -9.84 14.34 18.98
N ILE A 571 -11.08 14.61 18.60
CA ILE A 571 -11.49 15.96 18.18
C ILE A 571 -11.43 16.95 19.33
N ARG A 572 -11.87 16.57 20.54
CA ARG A 572 -11.76 17.43 21.72
C ARG A 572 -10.33 17.84 22.01
N GLU A 573 -9.38 16.91 21.89
CA GLU A 573 -7.96 17.17 22.10
C GLU A 573 -7.44 18.26 21.14
N LEU A 574 -7.83 18.16 19.87
CA LEU A 574 -7.44 19.11 18.82
C LEU A 574 -8.15 20.47 18.95
N LEU A 575 -9.42 20.47 19.35
CA LEU A 575 -10.21 21.70 19.57
C LEU A 575 -9.68 22.52 20.74
N LYS A 576 -9.35 21.88 21.87
CA LYS A 576 -8.74 22.56 23.02
C LYS A 576 -7.39 23.19 22.65
N ASP A 577 -6.61 22.51 21.83
CA ASP A 577 -5.33 23.03 21.36
C ASP A 577 -5.47 24.17 20.36
N PHE A 578 -6.42 24.06 19.42
CA PHE A 578 -6.72 25.16 18.51
C PHE A 578 -7.12 26.41 19.28
N TYR A 579 -7.99 26.28 20.28
CA TYR A 579 -8.41 27.39 21.15
C TYR A 579 -7.21 28.03 21.87
N ALA A 580 -6.34 27.20 22.47
CA ALA A 580 -5.15 27.67 23.17
C ALA A 580 -4.13 28.35 22.23
N SER A 581 -3.91 27.79 21.03
CA SER A 581 -2.94 28.31 20.06
C SER A 581 -3.46 29.49 19.22
N SER A 582 -4.78 29.67 19.15
CA SER A 582 -5.45 30.70 18.32
C SER A 582 -6.05 31.83 19.16
N LYS A 583 -5.35 32.21 20.24
CA LYS A 583 -5.69 33.36 21.10
C LYS A 583 -7.10 33.30 21.70
N GLY A 584 -7.55 32.11 22.10
CA GLY A 584 -8.87 31.91 22.72
C GLY A 584 -10.04 32.00 21.74
N ARG A 585 -9.82 31.76 20.44
CA ARG A 585 -10.90 31.70 19.45
C ARG A 585 -11.32 30.26 19.19
N LYS A 586 -12.63 30.01 19.18
CA LYS A 586 -13.19 28.76 18.67
C LYS A 586 -13.18 28.82 17.13
N PRO A 587 -13.05 27.68 16.43
CA PRO A 587 -13.19 27.67 14.99
C PRO A 587 -14.63 28.01 14.60
N ASP A 588 -14.79 28.96 13.68
CA ASP A 588 -16.06 29.22 13.01
C ASP A 588 -16.24 28.28 11.80
N GLN A 589 -15.12 27.75 11.30
CA GLN A 589 -15.06 26.87 10.13
C GLN A 589 -14.13 25.68 10.40
N ILE A 590 -14.51 24.49 9.94
CA ILE A 590 -13.70 23.27 10.01
C ILE A 590 -13.62 22.64 8.62
N ILE A 591 -12.41 22.58 8.05
CA ILE A 591 -12.13 21.94 6.75
C ILE A 591 -11.46 20.60 7.01
N ILE A 592 -12.05 19.52 6.52
CA ILE A 592 -11.63 18.15 6.76
C ILE A 592 -11.09 17.54 5.46
N PHE A 593 -9.84 17.10 5.49
CA PHE A 593 -9.21 16.33 4.43
C PHE A 593 -9.06 14.87 4.86
N ARG A 594 -9.74 13.95 4.17
CA ARG A 594 -9.74 12.51 4.47
C ARG A 594 -9.05 11.71 3.36
N ASP A 595 -7.98 10.97 3.65
CA ASP A 595 -7.37 9.98 2.72
C ASP A 595 -8.01 8.59 2.90
N GLY A 596 -7.53 7.54 2.26
CA GLY A 596 -7.79 6.13 2.62
C GLY A 596 -9.14 5.54 2.19
N VAL A 597 -10.17 6.37 1.95
CA VAL A 597 -11.54 5.92 1.69
C VAL A 597 -11.87 5.76 0.21
N SER A 598 -12.61 4.70 -0.12
CA SER A 598 -13.16 4.46 -1.46
C SER A 598 -14.50 5.18 -1.67
N GLU A 599 -14.94 5.34 -2.92
CA GLU A 599 -16.24 5.97 -3.26
C GLU A 599 -17.42 5.31 -2.53
N SER A 600 -17.40 4.00 -2.34
CA SER A 600 -18.44 3.27 -1.59
C SER A 600 -18.54 3.62 -0.11
N GLN A 601 -17.53 4.30 0.44
CA GLN A 601 -17.46 4.69 1.85
C GLN A 601 -17.74 6.18 2.08
N PHE A 602 -18.00 6.97 1.03
CA PHE A 602 -18.24 8.42 1.17
C PHE A 602 -19.40 8.73 2.11
N ASN A 603 -20.50 7.98 2.03
CA ASN A 603 -21.63 8.14 2.94
C ASN A 603 -21.27 7.78 4.39
N GLN A 604 -20.33 6.86 4.63
CA GLN A 604 -19.88 6.55 5.98
C GLN A 604 -19.04 7.70 6.56
N VAL A 605 -18.21 8.35 5.74
CA VAL A 605 -17.47 9.55 6.17
C VAL A 605 -18.44 10.65 6.62
N LEU A 606 -19.51 10.91 5.86
CA LEU A 606 -20.50 11.91 6.22
C LEU A 606 -21.35 11.50 7.43
N ASN A 607 -21.90 10.30 7.43
CA ASN A 607 -22.88 9.90 8.44
C ASN A 607 -22.25 9.42 9.75
N VAL A 608 -20.95 9.10 9.76
CA VAL A 608 -20.26 8.55 10.93
C VAL A 608 -19.11 9.44 11.38
N GLU A 609 -18.19 9.83 10.48
CA GLU A 609 -17.01 10.61 10.90
C GLU A 609 -17.38 12.09 11.12
N LEU A 610 -18.08 12.72 10.18
CA LEU A 610 -18.51 14.12 10.32
C LEU A 610 -19.49 14.27 11.49
N ASP A 611 -20.44 13.35 11.66
CA ASP A 611 -21.37 13.36 12.79
C ASP A 611 -20.66 13.31 14.15
N GLN A 612 -19.65 12.44 14.31
CA GLN A 612 -18.82 12.43 15.52
C GLN A 612 -18.10 13.76 15.77
N ILE A 613 -17.60 14.42 14.71
CA ILE A 613 -16.93 15.74 14.84
C ILE A 613 -17.94 16.80 15.30
N ILE A 614 -19.15 16.79 14.74
CA ILE A 614 -20.25 17.69 15.14
C ILE A 614 -20.61 17.45 16.62
N GLN A 615 -20.75 16.19 17.03
CA GLN A 615 -21.03 15.82 18.41
C GLN A 615 -19.94 16.33 19.37
N ALA A 616 -18.67 16.18 19.02
CA ALA A 616 -17.56 16.68 19.84
C ALA A 616 -17.57 18.22 19.99
N CYS A 617 -18.02 18.96 18.96
CA CYS A 617 -18.18 20.42 19.06
C CYS A 617 -19.31 20.79 20.02
N LYS A 618 -20.49 20.19 19.84
CA LYS A 618 -21.67 20.42 20.70
C LYS A 618 -21.44 20.01 22.15
N PHE A 619 -20.68 18.94 22.37
CA PHE A 619 -20.33 18.46 23.71
C PHE A 619 -19.46 19.47 24.49
N LEU A 620 -18.61 20.23 23.79
CA LEU A 620 -17.80 21.29 24.40
C LEU A 620 -18.60 22.58 24.65
N ASP A 621 -19.53 22.90 23.76
CA ASP A 621 -20.44 24.04 23.86
C ASP A 621 -21.67 23.78 22.98
N GLU A 622 -22.83 23.59 23.61
CA GLU A 622 -24.08 23.27 22.94
C GLU A 622 -24.54 24.38 21.97
N SER A 623 -24.17 25.63 22.24
CA SER A 623 -24.50 26.79 21.40
C SER A 623 -23.58 26.95 20.19
N TRP A 624 -22.45 26.22 20.15
CA TRP A 624 -21.44 26.38 19.13
C TRP A 624 -21.72 25.50 17.91
N SER A 625 -21.87 26.14 16.75
CA SER A 625 -22.18 25.49 15.47
C SER A 625 -21.23 25.97 14.38
N PRO A 626 -20.00 25.42 14.29
CA PRO A 626 -19.09 25.75 13.20
C PRO A 626 -19.62 25.25 11.85
N LYS A 627 -19.17 25.86 10.76
CA LYS A 627 -19.46 25.40 9.39
C LYS A 627 -18.43 24.36 8.95
N PHE A 628 -18.87 23.36 8.18
CA PHE A 628 -18.01 22.25 7.75
C PHE A 628 -17.79 22.19 6.24
N MET A 629 -16.59 21.76 5.85
CA MET A 629 -16.28 21.29 4.51
C MET A 629 -15.55 19.96 4.60
N VAL A 630 -16.02 18.94 3.86
CA VAL A 630 -15.42 17.61 3.83
C VAL A 630 -14.89 17.31 2.44
N ILE A 631 -13.59 17.08 2.34
CA ILE A 631 -12.89 16.76 1.10
C ILE A 631 -12.17 15.41 1.25
N VAL A 632 -12.56 14.43 0.44
CA VAL A 632 -11.81 13.18 0.33
C VAL A 632 -10.71 13.34 -0.71
N ALA A 633 -9.47 12.96 -0.38
CA ALA A 633 -8.36 12.93 -1.32
C ALA A 633 -7.96 11.47 -1.60
N GLN A 634 -8.01 11.06 -2.87
CA GLN A 634 -7.60 9.73 -3.30
C GLN A 634 -6.34 9.84 -4.15
N LYS A 635 -5.24 9.25 -3.67
CA LYS A 635 -4.02 9.07 -4.47
C LYS A 635 -3.95 7.70 -5.14
N ASN A 636 -4.69 6.71 -4.67
CA ASN A 636 -4.58 5.33 -5.17
C ASN A 636 -5.67 4.99 -6.18
N HIS A 637 -5.59 5.61 -7.36
CA HIS A 637 -6.51 5.36 -8.49
C HIS A 637 -5.75 5.13 -9.82
N HIS A 638 -6.50 4.79 -10.87
CA HIS A 638 -5.97 4.38 -12.16
C HIS A 638 -5.88 5.50 -13.21
N THR A 639 -6.58 6.62 -13.02
CA THR A 639 -6.48 7.80 -13.90
C THR A 639 -5.04 8.35 -13.99
N LYS A 640 -4.61 8.67 -15.21
CA LYS A 640 -3.32 9.29 -15.55
C LYS A 640 -3.56 10.37 -16.60
N PHE A 641 -2.76 11.43 -16.55
CA PHE A 641 -2.83 12.51 -17.52
C PHE A 641 -1.52 12.62 -18.28
N PHE A 642 -1.65 12.85 -19.58
CA PHE A 642 -0.55 12.92 -20.52
C PHE A 642 -0.65 14.23 -21.29
N GLN A 643 0.49 14.87 -21.55
CA GLN A 643 0.52 16.08 -22.36
C GLN A 643 0.57 15.69 -23.85
N THR A 644 -0.31 16.29 -24.65
CA THR A 644 -0.35 16.07 -26.10
C THR A 644 0.98 16.44 -26.74
N LYS A 645 1.56 15.51 -27.52
CA LYS A 645 2.83 15.67 -28.25
C LYS A 645 4.07 15.96 -27.36
N SER A 646 4.02 15.67 -26.07
CA SER A 646 5.15 15.86 -25.15
C SER A 646 5.57 14.55 -24.48
N PRO A 647 6.88 14.29 -24.32
CA PRO A 647 7.37 13.16 -23.53
C PRO A 647 7.29 13.39 -22.02
N GLN A 648 7.01 14.63 -21.60
CA GLN A 648 7.03 15.04 -20.21
C GLN A 648 5.69 14.76 -19.52
N ASN A 649 5.74 14.73 -18.19
CA ASN A 649 4.54 14.72 -17.38
C ASN A 649 3.79 16.06 -17.52
N VAL A 650 2.51 16.06 -17.17
CA VAL A 650 1.76 17.31 -17.01
C VAL A 650 2.46 18.22 -15.98
N PRO A 651 2.47 19.54 -16.19
CA PRO A 651 3.16 20.46 -15.31
C PRO A 651 2.53 20.49 -13.91
N PRO A 652 3.32 20.76 -12.85
CA PRO A 652 2.78 20.95 -11.51
C PRO A 652 1.77 22.10 -11.47
N GLY A 653 0.68 21.91 -10.74
CA GLY A 653 -0.47 22.81 -10.74
C GLY A 653 -1.56 22.45 -11.76
N THR A 654 -1.39 21.38 -12.55
CA THR A 654 -2.43 20.95 -13.49
C THR A 654 -3.68 20.50 -12.73
N ILE A 655 -4.79 21.18 -12.98
CA ILE A 655 -6.16 20.90 -12.54
C ILE A 655 -6.97 20.35 -13.71
N ILE A 656 -7.73 19.30 -13.46
CA ILE A 656 -8.74 18.76 -14.38
C ILE A 656 -10.02 18.51 -13.59
N ASP A 657 -11.04 19.30 -13.88
CA ASP A 657 -12.36 19.30 -13.25
C ASP A 657 -13.50 19.13 -14.28
N ASN A 658 -13.15 18.70 -15.50
CA ASN A 658 -14.07 18.48 -16.61
C ASN A 658 -13.95 17.06 -17.18
N LYS A 659 -14.93 16.67 -18.00
CA LYS A 659 -15.02 15.47 -18.87
C LYS A 659 -14.80 14.12 -18.19
N VAL A 660 -13.70 13.91 -17.49
CA VAL A 660 -13.34 12.68 -16.77
C VAL A 660 -13.76 12.69 -15.30
N CYS A 661 -14.23 13.83 -14.79
CA CYS A 661 -14.80 13.97 -13.45
C CYS A 661 -16.21 13.37 -13.37
N HIS A 662 -16.72 13.26 -12.15
CA HIS A 662 -18.04 12.71 -11.87
C HIS A 662 -19.15 13.59 -12.50
N PRO A 663 -20.22 13.00 -13.07
CA PRO A 663 -21.30 13.77 -13.70
C PRO A 663 -22.02 14.75 -12.78
N LYS A 664 -22.14 14.41 -11.49
CA LYS A 664 -22.90 15.15 -10.48
C LYS A 664 -22.07 15.77 -9.35
N ASN A 665 -21.20 14.98 -8.73
CA ASN A 665 -20.39 15.40 -7.59
C ASN A 665 -19.36 16.49 -7.97
N ASN A 666 -19.00 17.32 -7.00
CA ASN A 666 -17.91 18.28 -7.15
C ASN A 666 -16.58 17.56 -6.89
N ASP A 667 -15.92 17.14 -7.97
CA ASP A 667 -14.62 16.49 -7.92
C ASP A 667 -13.64 17.04 -8.97
N PHE A 668 -12.36 17.00 -8.62
CA PHE A 668 -11.29 17.46 -9.49
C PHE A 668 -10.00 16.69 -9.25
N TYR A 669 -9.19 16.59 -10.28
CA TYR A 669 -7.83 16.07 -10.20
C TYR A 669 -6.83 17.22 -10.08
N LEU A 670 -5.83 17.07 -9.21
CA LEU A 670 -4.70 17.99 -9.09
C LEU A 670 -3.37 17.25 -9.16
N CYS A 671 -2.49 17.69 -10.07
CA CYS A 671 -1.08 17.34 -10.08
C CYS A 671 -0.26 18.44 -9.40
N ALA A 672 -0.21 18.49 -8.07
CA ALA A 672 0.49 19.57 -7.35
C ALA A 672 2.03 19.51 -7.44
N HIS A 673 2.60 18.34 -7.76
CA HIS A 673 4.05 18.09 -7.70
C HIS A 673 4.61 17.69 -9.07
N ALA A 674 5.92 17.89 -9.26
CA ALA A 674 6.62 17.38 -10.44
C ALA A 674 6.97 15.89 -10.29
N GLY A 675 6.33 15.04 -11.09
CA GLY A 675 6.75 13.65 -11.24
C GLY A 675 8.05 13.56 -12.05
N MET A 676 9.19 13.51 -11.37
CA MET A 676 10.49 13.35 -12.04
C MET A 676 10.71 11.98 -12.66
N ILE A 677 10.07 10.96 -12.10
CA ILE A 677 10.37 9.57 -12.40
C ILE A 677 9.06 8.87 -12.67
N GLY A 678 8.96 8.25 -13.85
CA GLY A 678 7.75 7.60 -14.32
C GLY A 678 6.65 8.59 -14.66
N THR A 679 5.41 8.11 -14.75
CA THR A 679 4.23 8.94 -15.00
C THR A 679 3.65 9.45 -13.68
N THR A 680 3.34 10.75 -13.64
CA THR A 680 2.76 11.42 -12.48
C THR A 680 1.39 10.85 -12.19
N ARG A 681 1.13 10.60 -10.91
CA ARG A 681 -0.21 10.27 -10.43
C ARG A 681 -0.83 11.53 -9.83
N PRO A 682 -1.90 12.08 -10.42
CA PRO A 682 -2.66 13.17 -9.79
C PRO A 682 -3.27 12.68 -8.48
N ALA A 683 -3.63 13.59 -7.58
CA ALA A 683 -4.58 13.29 -6.52
C ALA A 683 -5.99 13.66 -7.01
N HIS A 684 -6.98 12.83 -6.69
CA HIS A 684 -8.39 13.05 -6.99
C HIS A 684 -9.08 13.53 -5.74
N TYR A 685 -9.63 14.74 -5.77
CA TYR A 685 -10.32 15.36 -4.65
C TYR A 685 -11.83 15.32 -4.90
N HIS A 686 -12.59 14.87 -3.91
CA HIS A 686 -14.05 14.87 -3.90
C HIS A 686 -14.55 15.75 -2.77
N VAL A 687 -15.27 16.83 -3.09
CA VAL A 687 -15.96 17.66 -2.10
C VAL A 687 -17.29 16.98 -1.79
N LEU A 688 -17.39 16.37 -0.61
CA LEU A 688 -18.56 15.62 -0.17
C LEU A 688 -19.59 16.49 0.55
N TYR A 689 -19.13 17.55 1.20
CA TYR A 689 -19.95 18.47 1.99
C TYR A 689 -19.30 19.85 2.00
N ASP A 690 -20.09 20.92 1.84
CA ASP A 690 -19.60 22.31 1.87
C ASP A 690 -20.69 23.28 2.39
N GLU A 691 -20.47 23.82 3.59
CA GLU A 691 -21.26 24.91 4.18
C GLU A 691 -20.52 26.26 4.16
N LEU A 692 -19.24 26.26 3.76
CA LEU A 692 -18.39 27.45 3.72
C LEU A 692 -18.70 28.31 2.49
N GLY A 693 -19.26 27.70 1.44
CA GLY A 693 -19.68 28.38 0.21
C GLY A 693 -18.50 28.78 -0.67
N PHE A 694 -17.45 27.94 -0.71
CA PHE A 694 -16.30 28.22 -1.56
C PHE A 694 -16.64 27.93 -3.02
N SER A 695 -16.18 28.79 -3.93
CA SER A 695 -16.19 28.43 -5.35
C SER A 695 -15.20 27.29 -5.61
N ALA A 696 -15.38 26.57 -6.72
CA ALA A 696 -14.44 25.53 -7.16
C ALA A 696 -12.99 26.05 -7.22
N ASP A 697 -12.78 27.25 -7.76
CA ASP A 697 -11.46 27.88 -7.84
C ASP A 697 -10.84 28.13 -6.44
N ASN A 698 -11.64 28.59 -5.47
CA ASN A 698 -11.16 28.80 -4.10
C ASN A 698 -10.71 27.48 -3.45
N VAL A 699 -11.47 26.39 -3.64
CA VAL A 699 -11.10 25.06 -3.12
C VAL A 699 -9.84 24.55 -3.79
N GLN A 700 -9.75 24.66 -5.13
CA GLN A 700 -8.60 24.21 -5.89
C GLN A 700 -7.31 24.98 -5.52
N GLU A 701 -7.40 26.29 -5.35
CA GLU A 701 -6.28 27.14 -4.91
C GLU A 701 -5.86 26.83 -3.47
N LEU A 702 -6.80 26.60 -2.56
CA LEU A 702 -6.50 26.17 -1.18
C LEU A 702 -5.76 24.83 -1.17
N VAL A 703 -6.28 23.84 -1.90
CA VAL A 703 -5.68 22.50 -1.99
C VAL A 703 -4.27 22.55 -2.61
N HIS A 704 -4.09 23.37 -3.64
CA HIS A 704 -2.78 23.62 -4.22
C HIS A 704 -1.84 24.27 -3.19
N SER A 705 -2.28 25.31 -2.48
CA SER A 705 -1.49 26.01 -1.46
C SER A 705 -1.06 25.09 -0.32
N LEU A 706 -1.98 24.26 0.19
CA LEU A 706 -1.69 23.26 1.22
C LEU A 706 -0.70 22.18 0.74
N SER A 707 -0.46 22.04 -0.56
CA SER A 707 0.57 21.14 -1.08
C SER A 707 1.99 21.71 -0.95
N TYR A 708 2.14 22.99 -0.59
CA TYR A 708 3.43 23.68 -0.45
C TYR A 708 3.84 23.94 1.00
N VAL A 709 2.96 23.72 1.98
CA VAL A 709 3.22 23.96 3.41
C VAL A 709 3.84 22.76 4.15
N TYR A 710 4.41 21.81 3.39
CA TYR A 710 5.02 20.61 3.95
C TYR A 710 6.46 20.86 4.40
N GLN A 711 6.66 21.04 5.70
CA GLN A 711 7.91 21.52 6.30
C GLN A 711 9.11 20.56 6.16
N ARG A 712 8.90 19.28 5.83
CA ARG A 712 9.98 18.27 5.78
C ARG A 712 10.82 18.29 4.49
N SER A 713 10.37 18.99 3.44
CA SER A 713 11.04 18.97 2.14
C SER A 713 10.79 20.24 1.33
N THR A 714 11.69 20.55 0.40
CA THR A 714 11.57 21.73 -0.48
C THR A 714 10.87 21.41 -1.81
N THR A 715 9.82 20.59 -1.74
CA THR A 715 9.03 20.16 -2.90
C THR A 715 7.57 20.13 -2.52
N ALA A 716 6.70 20.53 -3.45
CA ALA A 716 5.27 20.34 -3.31
C ALA A 716 4.95 18.86 -3.16
N VAL A 717 4.06 18.54 -2.22
CA VAL A 717 3.59 17.18 -1.98
C VAL A 717 2.44 16.83 -2.92
N SER A 718 2.26 15.53 -3.19
CA SER A 718 1.25 15.05 -4.14
C SER A 718 -0.19 15.13 -3.63
N VAL A 719 -0.36 15.22 -2.31
CA VAL A 719 -1.63 15.40 -1.60
C VAL A 719 -1.38 16.48 -0.54
N VAL A 720 -2.42 17.10 0.01
CA VAL A 720 -2.28 18.21 0.95
C VAL A 720 -1.41 17.84 2.16
N ALA A 721 -0.66 18.81 2.69
CA ALA A 721 0.24 18.59 3.83
C ALA A 721 -0.44 17.98 5.08
N PRO A 722 -1.67 18.38 5.49
CA PRO A 722 -2.37 17.75 6.62
C PRO A 722 -2.48 16.22 6.50
N ILE A 723 -2.85 15.71 5.32
CA ILE A 723 -2.92 14.27 5.05
C ILE A 723 -1.52 13.64 5.14
N CYS A 724 -0.52 14.26 4.50
CA CYS A 724 0.86 13.77 4.58
C CYS A 724 1.35 13.66 6.03
N TYR A 725 1.00 14.62 6.88
CA TYR A 725 1.34 14.57 8.30
C TYR A 725 0.59 13.47 9.05
N ALA A 726 -0.69 13.24 8.75
CA ALA A 726 -1.46 12.15 9.35
C ALA A 726 -0.82 10.79 9.04
N HIS A 727 -0.41 10.57 7.79
CA HIS A 727 0.29 9.35 7.38
C HIS A 727 1.60 9.16 8.15
N LEU A 728 2.36 10.25 8.35
CA LEU A 728 3.62 10.21 9.06
C LEU A 728 3.44 9.92 10.55
N ALA A 729 2.43 10.54 11.18
CA ALA A 729 2.10 10.28 12.58
C ALA A 729 1.66 8.83 12.77
N ALA A 730 0.73 8.32 11.96
CA ALA A 730 0.30 6.91 12.01
C ALA A 730 1.47 5.94 11.77
N ALA A 731 2.32 6.21 10.77
CA ALA A 731 3.46 5.36 10.44
C ALA A 731 4.58 5.38 11.50
N GLN A 732 4.73 6.47 12.25
CA GLN A 732 5.70 6.56 13.33
C GLN A 732 5.19 5.85 14.58
N ILE A 733 3.93 6.12 14.97
CA ILE A 733 3.31 5.51 16.15
C ILE A 733 3.12 3.99 15.95
N SER A 734 2.90 3.52 14.72
CA SER A 734 2.87 2.07 14.42
C SER A 734 4.16 1.33 14.80
N GLN A 735 5.28 2.04 14.88
CA GLN A 735 6.56 1.46 15.28
C GLN A 735 6.76 1.46 16.80
N PHE A 736 5.93 2.16 17.59
CA PHE A 736 6.01 2.13 19.06
C PHE A 736 5.69 0.74 19.61
N ILE A 737 4.83 0.00 18.89
CA ILE A 737 4.34 -1.32 19.28
C ILE A 737 4.84 -2.34 18.26
N LYS A 738 5.78 -3.19 18.68
CA LYS A 738 6.08 -4.42 17.94
C LYS A 738 5.01 -5.45 18.25
N PHE A 739 3.95 -5.49 17.44
CA PHE A 739 2.88 -6.48 17.56
C PHE A 739 3.35 -7.93 17.35
N ASP A 740 4.57 -8.13 16.82
CA ASP A 740 5.16 -9.46 16.63
C ASP A 740 5.40 -10.21 17.95
N ASP A 741 5.77 -9.50 19.03
CA ASP A 741 6.04 -10.12 20.35
C ASP A 741 4.74 -10.49 21.09
N MET A 742 3.59 -9.93 20.71
CA MET A 742 2.28 -10.22 21.32
C MET A 742 1.59 -11.47 20.76
N SER A 743 2.03 -11.93 19.58
CA SER A 743 1.43 -13.05 18.86
C SER A 743 1.83 -14.43 19.41
N GLU A 744 2.95 -14.54 20.14
CA GLU A 744 3.39 -15.81 20.75
C GLU A 744 2.82 -16.06 22.15
N THR A 745 2.25 -15.05 22.81
CA THR A 745 1.69 -15.16 24.17
C THR A 745 0.16 -15.25 24.22
N SER A 746 -0.53 -15.05 23.09
CA SER A 746 -2.00 -15.08 23.06
C SER A 746 -2.52 -16.47 22.67
N SER A 747 -2.53 -17.38 23.63
CA SER A 747 -3.18 -18.69 23.51
C SER A 747 -4.71 -18.54 23.43
N SER A 748 -5.27 -19.05 22.34
CA SER A 748 -6.59 -19.68 22.17
C SER A 748 -7.67 -19.48 23.25
N HIS A 749 -8.16 -18.26 23.48
CA HIS A 749 -9.48 -18.03 24.10
C HIS A 749 -10.35 -17.18 23.18
N ALA A 750 -11.55 -17.70 22.88
CA ALA A 750 -12.57 -17.07 22.06
C ALA A 750 -13.21 -15.89 22.82
N GLY A 751 -12.50 -14.77 22.86
CA GLY A 751 -12.97 -13.46 23.29
C GLY A 751 -12.33 -12.40 22.40
N GLY A 752 -13.07 -11.36 22.01
CA GLY A 752 -12.57 -10.33 21.09
C GLY A 752 -11.20 -9.80 21.52
N VAL A 753 -10.24 -9.74 20.59
CA VAL A 753 -8.89 -9.24 20.86
C VAL A 753 -8.99 -7.80 21.34
N ALA A 754 -8.64 -7.54 22.60
CA ALA A 754 -8.60 -6.19 23.15
C ALA A 754 -7.63 -5.34 22.34
N VAL A 755 -8.10 -4.21 21.79
CA VAL A 755 -7.27 -3.29 21.03
C VAL A 755 -6.34 -2.57 22.02
N PRO A 756 -5.01 -2.76 21.95
CA PRO A 756 -4.10 -2.15 22.91
C PRO A 756 -4.13 -0.63 22.76
N GLU A 757 -4.27 0.09 23.88
CA GLU A 757 -4.21 1.54 23.88
C GLU A 757 -2.78 2.04 23.63
N LEU A 758 -2.67 3.15 22.89
CA LEU A 758 -1.40 3.80 22.63
C LEU A 758 -0.93 4.59 23.86
N PRO A 759 0.38 4.59 24.17
CA PRO A 759 0.89 5.44 25.23
C PRO A 759 0.66 6.92 24.86
N ARG A 760 0.16 7.70 25.83
CA ARG A 760 0.03 9.15 25.66
C ARG A 760 1.42 9.76 25.44
N LEU A 761 1.49 10.77 24.59
CA LEU A 761 2.72 11.53 24.37
C LEU A 761 2.95 12.49 25.55
N ASP A 762 4.21 12.75 25.87
CA ASP A 762 4.57 13.69 26.93
C ASP A 762 4.09 15.11 26.55
N PRO A 763 3.54 15.89 27.51
CA PRO A 763 3.03 17.24 27.27
C PRO A 763 4.02 18.20 26.59
N LYS A 764 5.34 17.97 26.74
CA LYS A 764 6.39 18.80 26.12
C LYS A 764 6.53 18.57 24.61
N VAL A 765 6.09 17.42 24.10
CA VAL A 765 6.23 17.05 22.68
C VAL A 765 4.90 16.85 21.97
N ILE A 766 3.80 16.67 22.70
CA ILE A 766 2.47 16.40 22.10
C ILE A 766 2.00 17.49 21.12
N ASN A 767 2.42 18.74 21.38
CA ASN A 767 2.07 19.90 20.57
C ASN A 767 3.11 20.22 19.49
N SER A 768 4.21 19.45 19.39
CA SER A 768 5.23 19.64 18.36
C SER A 768 4.93 18.81 17.11
N MET A 769 5.60 19.12 16.01
CA MET A 769 5.58 18.29 14.80
C MET A 769 6.53 17.10 14.95
N TYR A 770 6.40 16.30 16.02
CA TYR A 770 7.28 15.16 16.34
C TYR A 770 7.38 14.12 15.21
N PHE A 771 6.33 14.08 14.37
CA PHE A 771 6.19 13.25 13.17
C PHE A 771 6.97 13.76 11.96
N CYS A 772 7.69 14.89 12.06
CA CYS A 772 8.54 15.42 10.98
C CYS A 772 9.85 14.65 10.75
#